data_AF-A0A9E4IWI8-F1
#
_entry.id   AF-A0A9E4IWI8-F1
#
_cell.length_a   1.000
_cell.length_b   1.000
_cell.length_c   1.000
_cell.angle_alpha   90.00
_cell.angle_beta   90.00
_cell.angle_gamma   90.00
#
_symmetry.space_group_name_H-M   'P 1'
#
loop_
_entity.id
_entity.type
_entity.pdbx_description
1 polymer ?
#
loop_
_entity_poly.entity_id
_entity_poly.type
_entity_poly.pdbx_seq_one_letter_code
_entity_poly.pdbx_strand_id
1 'polypeptide(L)'
;MTSGVPVLKDLVLVGGGHSHVIVLRRLGMRPLPGVRITVIARDLHAPYSGMLPGLIAGLYGFDDVHIDLGPLAHFAGARLFHGEAVGLDLERRTVLCRNRPPVPYDVLSIDIGIAPRLDVDGATEHAVPVKPIGGLVARWERLALRVRESPRKLRVGIVGAGAAGVELTLAMQHALSTRAQAEGGRFHVPEFHLFGAAPTVLPTHNRGARIRFGRVLAERGVHVHPGARVARVHTGRLETADGDSFEVDEVVWATAAAPPPWPAVSGLAVDGAGFIAVDATLQSTSHPGVFAAGDVAAVLDHPREKAGVFAVRQGKPLAANLRRALLGKTLRPFRPQRRFLSLVSTGDRYAVASRGRWSAEGAWVWRWKDWIDRRFMRRFADLPEMDSETTAARREPAVPPGLAPPEVVRELSVVAMRCGGCGSKVGATLLDRVVARLEPVRRDDVVVGLDAPDDAAVASLPPGKLLVQSVDAFRSMIDDPWLFGRITANHCLSDLYAMGAEPCSALAIVTIPHGLESKMEILLEDLLSGAVAVLNDGGAALVGGHTSEGAEVQLGLSVSGSIDPDRILRKGGLRPGDRLVLTKPIGTGTLLAADMRGKAKARWVDGAIRAMLQSNRDAACAVRACGGRSCTDVTGFGLLGHLVEMTKASAVDACVALDAVPFLAGAEETAARGLLSSLQPQNVRLRRAVANVETAGADPRYPLLFDPQTAGGLLAGVPEDRAAACIDRLHALGYTHAAVIGAVAERDDDAPPITIT
;
A
#
# COMPACT_ATOMS: atom_id res chain seq x y z
N MET A 1 -17.23 -1.92 5.51
CA MET A 1 -18.54 -2.24 6.11
C MET A 1 -18.55 -3.73 6.45
N THR A 2 -18.59 -4.08 7.73
CA THR A 2 -18.75 -5.46 8.17
C THR A 2 -20.15 -5.93 7.82
N SER A 3 -20.28 -7.06 7.11
CA SER A 3 -21.58 -7.73 7.04
C SER A 3 -22.00 -8.05 8.47
N GLY A 4 -23.27 -7.86 8.84
CA GLY A 4 -23.79 -8.32 10.13
C GLY A 4 -23.68 -9.84 10.36
N VAL A 5 -23.09 -10.58 9.41
CA VAL A 5 -22.77 -12.00 9.50
C VAL A 5 -21.35 -12.19 10.03
N PRO A 6 -21.16 -13.01 11.08
CA PRO A 6 -19.84 -13.39 11.56
C PRO A 6 -18.97 -14.03 10.48
N VAL A 7 -17.65 -13.87 10.61
CA VAL A 7 -16.69 -14.48 9.70
C VAL A 7 -16.63 -15.99 9.94
N LEU A 8 -16.83 -16.76 8.87
CA LEU A 8 -16.81 -18.22 8.85
C LEU A 8 -15.59 -18.76 8.11
N LYS A 9 -15.25 -18.17 6.97
CA LYS A 9 -14.10 -18.59 6.15
C LYS A 9 -13.24 -17.42 5.72
N ASP A 10 -11.95 -17.69 5.56
CA ASP A 10 -10.95 -16.77 5.03
C ASP A 10 -10.57 -17.14 3.60
N LEU A 11 -10.77 -16.18 2.68
CA LEU A 11 -10.20 -16.22 1.33
C LEU A 11 -8.98 -15.29 1.29
N VAL A 12 -7.80 -15.85 1.02
CA VAL A 12 -6.58 -15.06 0.83
C VAL A 12 -6.20 -15.03 -0.65
N LEU A 13 -6.01 -13.82 -1.17
CA LEU A 13 -5.56 -13.54 -2.53
C LEU A 13 -4.14 -12.96 -2.45
N VAL A 14 -3.14 -13.72 -2.90
CA VAL A 14 -1.74 -13.28 -2.94
C VAL A 14 -1.43 -12.69 -4.30
N GLY A 15 -1.14 -11.38 -4.33
CA GLY A 15 -0.87 -10.59 -5.52
C GLY A 15 -2.11 -9.89 -6.09
N GLY A 16 -1.89 -8.72 -6.70
CA GLY A 16 -2.90 -7.93 -7.40
C GLY A 16 -2.94 -8.17 -8.90
N GLY A 17 -2.61 -9.37 -9.37
CA GLY A 17 -2.56 -9.67 -10.80
C GLY A 17 -3.91 -9.55 -11.52
N HIS A 18 -3.85 -9.65 -12.86
CA HIS A 18 -5.01 -9.44 -13.73
C HIS A 18 -6.19 -10.40 -13.43
N SER A 19 -5.93 -11.59 -12.92
CA SER A 19 -6.98 -12.54 -12.53
C SER A 19 -7.61 -12.09 -11.22
N HIS A 20 -6.81 -11.71 -10.23
CA HIS A 20 -7.28 -11.26 -8.92
C HIS A 20 -8.07 -9.95 -8.96
N VAL A 21 -7.67 -8.95 -9.76
CA VAL A 21 -8.50 -7.73 -9.91
C VAL A 21 -9.90 -8.03 -10.44
N ILE A 22 -10.02 -9.04 -11.32
CA ILE A 22 -11.31 -9.52 -11.81
C ILE A 22 -12.07 -10.30 -10.73
N VAL A 23 -11.38 -11.10 -9.91
CA VAL A 23 -11.97 -11.78 -8.74
C VAL A 23 -12.56 -10.75 -7.78
N LEU A 24 -11.79 -9.76 -7.37
CA LEU A 24 -12.22 -8.69 -6.46
C LEU A 24 -13.45 -7.96 -7.01
N ARG A 25 -13.39 -7.51 -8.27
CA ARG A 25 -14.54 -6.85 -8.90
C ARG A 25 -15.78 -7.74 -8.90
N ARG A 26 -15.65 -9.05 -9.14
CA ARG A 26 -16.79 -9.97 -9.15
C ARG A 26 -17.33 -10.26 -7.75
N LEU A 27 -16.46 -10.27 -6.74
CA LEU A 27 -16.86 -10.41 -5.34
C LEU A 27 -17.54 -9.13 -4.85
N GLY A 28 -17.09 -7.94 -5.24
CA GLY A 28 -17.81 -6.68 -4.95
C GLY A 28 -19.20 -6.63 -5.61
N MET A 29 -19.31 -7.03 -6.88
CA MET A 29 -20.62 -7.11 -7.55
C MET A 29 -21.57 -8.16 -6.96
N ARG A 30 -21.04 -9.20 -6.32
CA ARG A 30 -21.81 -10.28 -5.70
C ARG A 30 -21.09 -10.72 -4.44
N PRO A 31 -21.29 -10.04 -3.30
CA PRO A 31 -20.62 -10.41 -2.06
C PRO A 31 -20.93 -11.85 -1.64
N LEU A 32 -20.11 -12.40 -0.74
CA LEU A 32 -20.36 -13.70 -0.13
C LEU A 32 -20.31 -13.52 1.40
N PRO A 33 -21.45 -13.24 2.05
CA PRO A 33 -21.51 -13.03 3.49
C PRO A 33 -20.91 -14.20 4.26
N GLY A 34 -20.23 -13.90 5.37
CA GLY A 34 -19.48 -14.89 6.15
C GLY A 34 -18.09 -15.25 5.60
N VAL A 35 -17.67 -14.68 4.46
CA VAL A 35 -16.30 -14.83 3.96
C VAL A 35 -15.53 -13.53 4.13
N ARG A 36 -14.42 -13.60 4.88
CA ARG A 36 -13.45 -12.51 4.98
C ARG A 36 -12.43 -12.65 3.85
N ILE A 37 -12.31 -11.60 3.04
CA ILE A 37 -11.39 -11.57 1.90
C ILE A 37 -10.18 -10.75 2.30
N THR A 38 -8.99 -11.27 2.04
CA THR A 38 -7.72 -10.58 2.30
C THR A 38 -6.87 -10.59 1.03
N VAL A 39 -6.41 -9.43 0.61
CA VAL A 39 -5.48 -9.27 -0.53
C VAL A 39 -4.12 -8.92 0.03
N ILE A 40 -3.12 -9.76 -0.22
CA ILE A 40 -1.74 -9.49 0.15
C ILE A 40 -1.01 -9.06 -1.12
N ALA A 41 -0.64 -7.79 -1.22
CA ALA A 41 -0.03 -7.25 -2.44
C ALA A 41 1.21 -6.42 -2.11
N ARG A 42 2.32 -6.74 -2.78
CA ARG A 42 3.54 -5.91 -2.74
C ARG A 42 3.34 -4.58 -3.46
N ASP A 43 2.62 -4.61 -4.58
CA ASP A 43 2.36 -3.44 -5.41
C ASP A 43 0.88 -3.05 -5.26
N LEU A 44 0.60 -1.85 -4.73
CA LEU A 44 -0.77 -1.33 -4.58
C LEU A 44 -1.42 -0.91 -5.90
N HIS A 45 -0.61 -0.72 -6.93
CA HIS A 45 -1.00 -0.28 -8.25
C HIS A 45 -0.65 -1.37 -9.25
N ALA A 46 -1.64 -2.16 -9.66
CA ALA A 46 -1.41 -3.25 -10.59
C ALA A 46 -1.29 -2.70 -12.02
N PRO A 47 -0.12 -2.79 -12.67
CA PRO A 47 0.07 -2.21 -13.98
C PRO A 47 -0.67 -3.01 -15.05
N TYR A 48 -1.44 -2.32 -15.89
CA TYR A 48 -2.04 -2.92 -17.08
C TYR A 48 -1.05 -2.89 -18.24
N SER A 49 -0.37 -4.03 -18.44
CA SER A 49 0.74 -4.14 -19.38
C SER A 49 0.42 -3.72 -20.81
N GLY A 50 -0.85 -3.81 -21.23
CA GLY A 50 -1.30 -3.42 -22.56
C GLY A 50 -1.22 -1.92 -22.85
N MET A 51 -1.27 -1.06 -21.82
CA MET A 51 -1.19 0.40 -21.96
C MET A 51 0.16 0.98 -21.54
N LEU A 52 1.03 0.18 -20.91
CA LEU A 52 2.31 0.63 -20.38
C LEU A 52 3.25 1.25 -21.44
N PRO A 53 3.39 0.70 -22.66
CA PRO A 53 4.16 1.38 -23.70
C PRO A 53 3.57 2.74 -24.09
N GLY A 54 2.26 2.92 -23.99
CA GLY A 54 1.62 4.23 -24.20
C GLY A 54 1.94 5.24 -23.11
N LEU A 55 2.07 4.80 -21.85
CA LEU A 55 2.56 5.65 -20.75
C LEU A 55 4.00 6.12 -21.01
N ILE A 56 4.88 5.21 -21.41
CA ILE A 56 6.27 5.53 -21.77
C ILE A 56 6.31 6.52 -22.95
N ALA A 57 5.45 6.33 -23.94
CA ALA A 57 5.29 7.23 -25.08
C ALA A 57 4.66 8.60 -24.74
N GLY A 58 4.22 8.82 -23.49
CA GLY A 58 3.55 10.06 -23.06
C GLY A 58 2.09 10.20 -23.50
N LEU A 59 1.43 9.10 -23.86
CA LEU A 59 0.02 9.08 -24.32
C LEU A 59 -0.99 8.97 -23.18
N TYR A 60 -0.56 8.54 -21.99
CA TYR A 60 -1.39 8.27 -20.82
C TYR A 60 -0.71 8.80 -19.56
N GLY A 61 -1.48 9.09 -18.51
CA GLY A 61 -0.96 9.33 -17.16
C GLY A 61 -0.78 8.03 -16.36
N PHE A 62 -0.16 8.12 -15.18
CA PHE A 62 0.06 6.96 -14.31
C PHE A 62 -1.27 6.28 -13.93
N ASP A 63 -2.28 7.07 -13.53
CA ASP A 63 -3.59 6.58 -13.09
C ASP A 63 -4.42 5.97 -14.24
N ASP A 64 -4.14 6.31 -15.50
CA ASP A 64 -4.82 5.72 -16.66
C ASP A 64 -4.42 4.25 -16.90
N VAL A 65 -3.23 3.85 -16.43
CA VAL A 65 -2.57 2.58 -16.80
C VAL A 65 -2.47 1.61 -15.61
N HIS A 66 -2.65 2.10 -14.38
CA HIS A 66 -2.59 1.26 -13.19
C HIS A 66 -3.97 1.07 -12.59
N ILE A 67 -4.29 -0.18 -12.25
CA ILE A 67 -5.47 -0.50 -11.46
C ILE A 67 -5.10 -0.26 -10.00
N ASP A 68 -5.76 0.71 -9.36
CA ASP A 68 -5.62 0.98 -7.94
C ASP A 68 -6.34 -0.11 -7.13
N LEU A 69 -5.59 -0.88 -6.33
CA LEU A 69 -6.13 -1.96 -5.52
C LEU A 69 -6.92 -1.45 -4.31
N GLY A 70 -6.71 -0.23 -3.84
CA GLY A 70 -7.39 0.33 -2.66
C GLY A 70 -8.91 0.43 -2.88
N PRO A 71 -9.38 1.29 -3.80
CA PRO A 71 -10.80 1.40 -4.14
C PRO A 71 -11.42 0.06 -4.56
N LEU A 72 -10.66 -0.78 -5.27
CA LEU A 72 -11.14 -2.10 -5.70
C LEU A 72 -11.31 -3.08 -4.54
N ALA A 73 -10.40 -3.10 -3.56
CA ALA A 73 -10.51 -3.90 -2.35
C ALA A 73 -11.67 -3.40 -1.48
N HIS A 74 -11.81 -2.08 -1.31
CA HIS A 74 -12.94 -1.47 -0.62
C HIS A 74 -14.28 -1.86 -1.25
N PHE A 75 -14.40 -1.76 -2.57
CA PHE A 75 -15.58 -2.19 -3.33
C PHE A 75 -15.88 -3.69 -3.15
N ALA A 76 -14.85 -4.52 -3.00
CA ALA A 76 -15.01 -5.95 -2.75
C ALA A 76 -15.31 -6.31 -1.29
N GLY A 77 -15.25 -5.35 -0.36
CA GLY A 77 -15.27 -5.62 1.08
C GLY A 77 -14.05 -6.44 1.53
N ALA A 78 -12.91 -6.28 0.85
CA ALA A 78 -11.68 -7.01 1.10
C ALA A 78 -10.68 -6.17 1.89
N ARG A 79 -9.97 -6.81 2.82
CA ARG A 79 -8.84 -6.21 3.53
C ARG A 79 -7.64 -6.15 2.58
N LEU A 80 -6.96 -5.01 2.48
CA LEU A 80 -5.75 -4.87 1.68
C LEU A 80 -4.52 -4.80 2.59
N PHE A 81 -3.69 -5.84 2.52
CA PHE A 81 -2.44 -5.93 3.26
C PHE A 81 -1.30 -5.56 2.31
N HIS A 82 -0.72 -4.37 2.50
CA HIS A 82 0.47 -3.95 1.76
C HIS A 82 1.68 -4.72 2.30
N GLY A 83 2.09 -5.75 1.59
CA GLY A 83 3.13 -6.66 2.05
C GLY A 83 3.52 -7.70 1.01
N GLU A 84 4.65 -8.36 1.24
CA GLU A 84 5.19 -9.37 0.35
C GLU A 84 5.02 -10.77 0.95
N ALA A 85 4.31 -11.64 0.23
CA ALA A 85 4.30 -13.07 0.55
C ALA A 85 5.63 -13.70 0.11
N VAL A 86 6.26 -14.43 1.03
CA VAL A 86 7.58 -15.04 0.85
C VAL A 86 7.56 -16.57 0.96
N GLY A 87 6.42 -17.16 1.33
CA GLY A 87 6.25 -18.60 1.48
C GLY A 87 4.84 -18.98 1.90
N LEU A 88 4.62 -20.28 2.05
CA LEU A 88 3.40 -20.86 2.60
C LEU A 88 3.78 -21.91 3.63
N ASP A 89 3.03 -21.96 4.72
CA ASP A 89 2.94 -23.14 5.55
C ASP A 89 1.66 -23.87 5.15
N LEU A 90 1.81 -24.93 4.35
CA LEU A 90 0.68 -25.67 3.77
C LEU A 90 -0.02 -26.56 4.80
N GLU A 91 0.68 -26.98 5.85
CA GLU A 91 0.13 -27.78 6.95
C GLU A 91 -0.73 -26.90 7.85
N ARG A 92 -0.20 -25.75 8.28
CA ARG A 92 -0.92 -24.77 9.11
C ARG A 92 -1.87 -23.88 8.31
N ARG A 93 -1.85 -23.98 6.97
CA ARG A 93 -2.63 -23.17 6.02
C ARG A 93 -2.46 -21.67 6.26
N THR A 94 -1.22 -21.21 6.29
CA THR A 94 -0.89 -19.79 6.41
C THR A 94 -0.01 -19.30 5.29
N VAL A 95 -0.17 -18.02 4.92
CA VAL A 95 0.74 -17.31 4.04
C VAL A 95 1.81 -16.65 4.89
N LEU A 96 3.08 -16.98 4.61
CA LEU A 96 4.21 -16.36 5.27
C LEU A 96 4.51 -15.03 4.58
N CYS A 97 4.51 -13.95 5.35
CA CYS A 97 4.71 -12.60 4.86
C CYS A 97 6.01 -12.02 5.40
N ARG A 98 6.67 -11.18 4.61
CA ARG A 98 7.83 -10.42 5.08
C ARG A 98 7.40 -9.40 6.14
N ASN A 99 8.11 -9.38 7.27
CA ASN A 99 7.99 -8.37 8.33
C ASN A 99 6.58 -8.22 8.96
N ARG A 100 5.78 -9.29 8.99
CA ARG A 100 4.49 -9.32 9.71
C ARG A 100 4.12 -10.77 10.09
N PRO A 101 3.17 -10.97 11.01
CA PRO A 101 2.65 -12.30 11.32
C PRO A 101 2.07 -13.05 10.09
N PRO A 102 2.14 -14.39 10.08
CA PRO A 102 1.52 -15.22 9.03
C PRO A 102 0.00 -14.99 8.90
N VAL A 103 -0.52 -15.05 7.67
CA VAL A 103 -1.95 -14.82 7.40
C VAL A 103 -2.66 -16.15 7.14
N PRO A 104 -3.58 -16.59 8.00
CA PRO A 104 -4.28 -17.86 7.83
C PRO A 104 -5.32 -17.81 6.70
N TYR A 105 -5.58 -18.97 6.08
CA TYR A 105 -6.56 -19.11 5.00
C TYR A 105 -7.37 -20.41 5.08
N ASP A 106 -8.61 -20.35 4.62
CA ASP A 106 -9.41 -21.55 4.29
C ASP A 106 -9.30 -21.88 2.79
N VAL A 107 -9.25 -20.83 1.95
CA VAL A 107 -8.98 -20.93 0.51
C VAL A 107 -7.93 -19.89 0.13
N LEU A 108 -6.96 -20.30 -0.67
CA LEU A 108 -5.84 -19.46 -1.12
C LEU A 108 -5.85 -19.35 -2.64
N SER A 109 -5.54 -18.18 -3.18
CA SER A 109 -5.26 -17.99 -4.60
C SER A 109 -3.99 -17.17 -4.80
N ILE A 110 -3.14 -17.55 -5.76
CA ILE A 110 -1.86 -16.91 -6.07
C ILE A 110 -1.89 -16.33 -7.50
N ASP A 111 -1.68 -15.02 -7.62
CA ASP A 111 -1.61 -14.28 -8.89
C ASP A 111 -0.57 -13.14 -8.76
N ILE A 112 0.68 -13.55 -8.51
CA ILE A 112 1.83 -12.68 -8.24
C ILE A 112 2.65 -12.32 -9.49
N GLY A 113 2.22 -12.77 -10.67
CA GLY A 113 2.98 -12.61 -11.90
C GLY A 113 4.29 -13.39 -11.93
N ILE A 114 5.29 -12.85 -12.60
CA ILE A 114 6.58 -13.52 -12.88
C ILE A 114 7.76 -12.58 -12.63
N ALA A 115 8.91 -13.15 -12.30
CA ALA A 115 10.19 -12.50 -12.08
C ALA A 115 11.04 -12.51 -13.38
N PRO A 116 11.99 -11.59 -13.58
CA PRO A 116 12.84 -11.64 -14.76
C PRO A 116 13.79 -12.84 -14.66
N ARG A 117 14.07 -13.48 -15.80
CA ARG A 117 15.17 -14.45 -15.89
C ARG A 117 16.43 -13.67 -16.27
N LEU A 118 17.37 -13.59 -15.33
CA LEU A 118 18.65 -12.87 -15.47
C LEU A 118 19.82 -13.85 -15.30
N ASP A 119 19.67 -15.06 -15.85
CA ASP A 119 20.64 -16.16 -15.84
C ASP A 119 21.83 -15.93 -16.79
N VAL A 120 21.75 -14.89 -17.62
CA VAL A 120 22.85 -14.41 -18.45
C VAL A 120 23.87 -13.68 -17.58
N ASP A 121 25.14 -14.00 -17.77
CA ASP A 121 26.25 -13.42 -17.02
C ASP A 121 26.23 -11.88 -17.06
N GLY A 122 26.38 -11.25 -15.89
CA GLY A 122 26.29 -9.81 -15.67
C GLY A 122 24.90 -9.15 -15.90
N ALA A 123 23.87 -9.87 -16.36
CA ALA A 123 22.55 -9.28 -16.59
C ALA A 123 21.84 -8.83 -15.30
N THR A 124 22.10 -9.51 -14.18
CA THR A 124 21.54 -9.13 -12.87
C THR A 124 22.08 -7.78 -12.38
N GLU A 125 23.35 -7.48 -12.68
CA GLU A 125 24.04 -6.27 -12.20
C GLU A 125 23.87 -5.09 -13.17
N HIS A 126 23.80 -5.37 -14.47
CA HIS A 126 23.93 -4.35 -15.51
C HIS A 126 22.68 -4.16 -16.40
N ALA A 127 21.64 -4.99 -16.26
CA ALA A 127 20.42 -4.85 -17.04
C ALA A 127 19.23 -4.36 -16.22
N VAL A 128 18.35 -3.61 -16.87
CA VAL A 128 17.06 -3.15 -16.36
C VAL A 128 15.95 -4.10 -16.80
N PRO A 129 15.44 -4.97 -15.93
CA PRO A 129 14.37 -5.88 -16.31
C PRO A 129 13.03 -5.16 -16.46
N VAL A 130 12.31 -5.52 -17.53
CA VAL A 130 10.95 -5.04 -17.80
C VAL A 130 9.92 -5.65 -16.85
N LYS A 131 10.14 -6.90 -16.42
CA LYS A 131 9.29 -7.61 -15.46
C LYS A 131 10.06 -7.85 -14.14
N PRO A 132 9.44 -7.76 -12.95
CA PRO A 132 8.07 -7.32 -12.71
C PRO A 132 7.88 -5.86 -13.13
N ILE A 133 6.67 -5.57 -13.62
CA ILE A 133 6.37 -4.33 -14.33
C ILE A 133 6.38 -3.10 -13.41
N GLY A 134 6.04 -3.27 -12.12
CA GLY A 134 5.86 -2.15 -11.18
C GLY A 134 7.03 -1.17 -11.12
N GLY A 135 8.27 -1.64 -11.31
CA GLY A 135 9.47 -0.79 -11.30
C GLY A 135 9.86 -0.18 -12.65
N LEU A 136 9.14 -0.46 -13.75
CA LEU A 136 9.55 -0.02 -15.09
C LEU A 136 9.43 1.50 -15.26
N VAL A 137 8.34 2.11 -14.76
CA VAL A 137 8.08 3.55 -14.95
C VAL A 137 9.17 4.41 -14.28
N ALA A 138 9.52 4.11 -13.03
CA ALA A 138 10.58 4.83 -12.33
C ALA A 138 11.97 4.63 -12.99
N ARG A 139 12.22 3.45 -13.56
CA ARG A 139 13.46 3.18 -14.32
C ARG A 139 13.50 3.94 -15.65
N TRP A 140 12.36 4.01 -16.33
CA TRP A 140 12.18 4.80 -17.53
C TRP A 140 12.45 6.30 -17.29
N GLU A 141 11.86 6.90 -16.25
CA GLU A 141 12.08 8.33 -15.98
C GLU A 141 13.55 8.63 -15.66
N ARG A 142 14.24 7.74 -14.93
CA ARG A 142 15.69 7.86 -14.70
C ARG A 142 16.50 7.78 -15.99
N LEU A 143 16.16 6.86 -16.89
CA LEU A 143 16.81 6.77 -18.20
C LEU A 143 16.56 8.05 -19.02
N ALA A 144 15.31 8.54 -19.04
CA ALA A 144 14.97 9.75 -19.79
C ALA A 144 15.70 11.00 -19.27
N LEU A 145 15.84 11.14 -17.95
CA LEU A 145 16.65 12.20 -17.34
C LEU A 145 18.14 12.07 -17.72
N ARG A 146 18.72 10.87 -17.59
CA ARG A 146 20.11 10.60 -18.02
C ARG A 146 20.36 10.94 -19.48
N VAL A 147 19.43 10.60 -20.37
CA VAL A 147 19.53 10.94 -21.79
C VAL A 147 19.52 12.46 -22.00
N ARG A 148 18.62 13.17 -21.30
CA ARG A 148 18.50 14.62 -21.40
C ARG A 148 19.74 15.35 -20.88
N GLU A 149 20.37 14.83 -19.83
CA GLU A 149 21.55 15.43 -19.18
C GLU A 149 22.89 14.99 -19.81
N SER A 150 22.88 13.96 -20.66
CA SER A 150 24.10 13.43 -21.26
C SER A 150 24.66 14.37 -22.33
N PRO A 151 25.97 14.70 -22.29
CA PRO A 151 26.62 15.51 -23.32
C PRO A 151 26.87 14.75 -24.62
N ARG A 152 26.67 13.42 -24.63
CA ARG A 152 26.88 12.56 -25.80
C ARG A 152 25.63 11.74 -26.12
N LYS A 153 25.56 11.28 -27.36
CA LYS A 153 24.55 10.31 -27.80
C LYS A 153 24.77 8.97 -27.08
N LEU A 154 23.74 8.50 -26.38
CA LEU A 154 23.74 7.21 -25.69
C LEU A 154 23.27 6.08 -26.63
N ARG A 155 23.63 4.85 -26.30
CA ARG A 155 23.17 3.62 -26.98
C ARG A 155 22.34 2.78 -26.02
N VAL A 156 21.08 2.53 -26.36
CA VAL A 156 20.14 1.74 -25.55
C VAL A 156 19.93 0.39 -26.22
N GLY A 157 20.36 -0.69 -25.56
CA GLY A 157 20.15 -2.06 -25.98
C GLY A 157 18.91 -2.67 -25.37
N ILE A 158 18.00 -3.21 -26.18
CA ILE A 158 16.82 -3.95 -25.74
C ILE A 158 17.05 -5.43 -26.06
N VAL A 159 17.08 -6.26 -25.02
CA VAL A 159 17.27 -7.71 -25.15
C VAL A 159 15.92 -8.40 -25.09
N GLY A 160 15.49 -8.96 -26.22
CA GLY A 160 14.22 -9.67 -26.36
C GLY A 160 13.33 -9.10 -27.46
N ALA A 161 13.50 -9.56 -28.71
CA ALA A 161 12.72 -9.14 -29.87
C ALA A 161 11.27 -9.70 -29.95
N GLY A 162 10.63 -9.94 -28.79
CA GLY A 162 9.21 -10.29 -28.70
C GLY A 162 8.29 -9.07 -28.73
N ALA A 163 6.98 -9.28 -28.51
CA ALA A 163 5.99 -8.19 -28.55
C ALA A 163 6.30 -7.05 -27.58
N ALA A 164 6.63 -7.39 -26.33
CA ALA A 164 6.97 -6.40 -25.31
C ALA A 164 8.23 -5.62 -25.66
N GLY A 165 9.31 -6.28 -26.10
CA GLY A 165 10.56 -5.59 -26.44
C GLY A 165 10.44 -4.69 -27.66
N VAL A 166 9.74 -5.14 -28.71
CA VAL A 166 9.47 -4.30 -29.90
C VAL A 166 8.61 -3.08 -29.52
N GLU A 167 7.51 -3.29 -28.80
CA GLU A 167 6.60 -2.20 -28.41
C GLU A 167 7.28 -1.18 -27.50
N LEU A 168 8.08 -1.64 -26.53
CA LEU A 168 8.86 -0.77 -25.64
C LEU A 168 9.95 0.00 -26.39
N THR A 169 10.69 -0.65 -27.29
CA THR A 169 11.73 0.02 -28.09
C THR A 169 11.14 1.18 -28.87
N LEU A 170 10.02 0.95 -29.57
CA LEU A 170 9.34 1.97 -30.35
C LEU A 170 8.74 3.08 -29.47
N ALA A 171 8.16 2.73 -28.32
CA ALA A 171 7.65 3.71 -27.37
C ALA A 171 8.74 4.61 -26.80
N MET A 172 9.87 4.05 -26.36
CA MET A 172 11.01 4.79 -25.83
C MET A 172 11.65 5.69 -26.89
N GLN A 173 11.87 5.15 -28.10
CA GLN A 173 12.40 5.88 -29.24
C GLN A 173 11.51 7.08 -29.59
N HIS A 174 10.19 6.86 -29.66
CA HIS A 174 9.24 7.94 -29.92
C HIS A 174 9.25 9.00 -28.82
N ALA A 175 9.19 8.59 -27.55
CA ALA A 175 9.13 9.50 -26.42
C ALA A 175 10.33 10.44 -26.36
N LEU A 176 11.55 9.91 -26.48
CA LEU A 176 12.77 10.72 -26.45
C LEU A 176 12.90 11.60 -27.69
N SER A 177 12.50 11.11 -28.86
CA SER A 177 12.50 11.92 -30.09
C SER A 177 11.56 13.13 -29.96
N THR A 178 10.33 12.91 -29.47
CA THR A 178 9.34 13.97 -29.27
C THR A 178 9.80 14.97 -28.20
N ARG A 179 10.36 14.50 -27.08
CA ARG A 179 10.93 15.37 -26.03
C ARG A 179 12.09 16.21 -26.57
N ALA A 180 13.01 15.60 -27.34
CA ALA A 180 14.13 16.32 -27.94
C ALA A 180 13.65 17.40 -28.92
N GLN A 181 12.65 17.10 -29.75
CA GLN A 181 12.06 18.08 -30.67
C GLN A 181 11.38 19.23 -29.92
N ALA A 182 10.60 18.93 -28.88
CA ALA A 182 9.92 19.94 -28.07
C ALA A 182 10.91 20.87 -27.35
N GLU A 183 12.09 20.36 -26.98
CA GLU A 183 13.18 21.14 -26.39
C GLU A 183 14.13 21.75 -27.43
N GLY A 184 13.76 21.77 -28.73
CA GLY A 184 14.56 22.41 -29.78
C GLY A 184 15.86 21.68 -30.11
N GLY A 185 15.94 20.37 -29.87
CA GLY A 185 17.12 19.55 -30.13
C GLY A 185 18.22 19.67 -29.08
N ARG A 186 17.91 20.17 -27.87
CA ARG A 186 18.87 20.40 -26.78
C ARG A 186 19.62 19.16 -26.29
N PHE A 187 19.12 17.95 -26.57
CA PHE A 187 19.78 16.71 -26.21
C PHE A 187 19.74 15.68 -27.35
N HIS A 188 20.66 14.73 -27.31
CA HIS A 188 20.82 13.71 -28.34
C HIS A 188 19.85 12.54 -28.14
N VAL A 189 19.02 12.25 -29.16
CA VAL A 189 18.19 11.04 -29.17
C VAL A 189 19.09 9.80 -29.22
N PRO A 190 18.93 8.82 -28.32
CA PRO A 190 19.77 7.63 -28.28
C PRO A 190 19.68 6.76 -29.54
N GLU A 191 20.72 5.97 -29.78
CA GLU A 191 20.68 4.85 -30.72
C GLU A 191 20.00 3.66 -30.04
N PHE A 192 19.05 3.05 -30.73
CA PHE A 192 18.32 1.91 -30.21
C PHE A 192 18.75 0.63 -30.90
N HIS A 193 19.15 -0.37 -30.12
CA HIS A 193 19.55 -1.69 -30.59
C HIS A 193 18.58 -2.74 -30.07
N LEU A 194 17.98 -3.56 -30.93
CA LEU A 194 17.05 -4.61 -30.55
C LEU A 194 17.65 -5.99 -30.83
N PHE A 195 17.97 -6.72 -29.77
CA PHE A 195 18.58 -8.05 -29.84
C PHE A 195 17.54 -9.15 -29.71
N GLY A 196 17.60 -10.16 -30.57
CA GLY A 196 16.69 -11.30 -30.55
C GLY A 196 17.40 -12.62 -30.83
N ALA A 197 17.16 -13.63 -29.98
CA ALA A 197 17.70 -14.98 -30.20
C ALA A 197 17.08 -15.69 -31.41
N ALA A 198 15.90 -15.26 -31.86
CA ALA A 198 15.24 -15.81 -33.04
C ALA A 198 15.70 -15.08 -34.32
N PRO A 199 15.64 -15.74 -35.49
CA PRO A 199 16.05 -15.14 -36.77
C PRO A 199 15.13 -14.00 -37.25
N THR A 200 14.02 -13.74 -36.54
CA THR A 200 13.09 -12.65 -36.87
C THR A 200 12.55 -12.01 -35.60
N VAL A 201 12.24 -10.72 -35.65
CA VAL A 201 11.42 -10.06 -34.62
C VAL A 201 10.01 -10.66 -34.58
N LEU A 202 9.38 -10.63 -33.41
CA LEU A 202 8.02 -11.14 -33.17
C LEU A 202 7.82 -12.58 -33.70
N PRO A 203 8.61 -13.56 -33.25
CA PRO A 203 8.58 -14.92 -33.80
C PRO A 203 7.21 -15.60 -33.63
N THR A 204 6.40 -15.19 -32.64
CA THR A 204 5.06 -15.71 -32.37
C THR A 204 3.95 -15.03 -33.20
N HIS A 205 4.26 -13.97 -33.94
CA HIS A 205 3.30 -13.25 -34.79
C HIS A 205 3.39 -13.72 -36.24
N ASN A 206 2.35 -13.47 -37.04
CA ASN A 206 2.34 -13.88 -38.44
C ASN A 206 3.30 -13.08 -39.31
N ARG A 207 3.62 -13.61 -40.50
CA ARG A 207 4.57 -13.02 -41.46
C ARG A 207 4.23 -11.56 -41.80
N GLY A 208 2.95 -11.24 -42.00
CA GLY A 208 2.50 -9.89 -42.33
C GLY A 208 2.83 -8.88 -41.23
N ALA A 209 2.55 -9.23 -39.98
CA ALA A 209 2.93 -8.40 -38.83
C ALA A 209 4.44 -8.22 -38.70
N ARG A 210 5.23 -9.30 -38.90
CA ARG A 210 6.71 -9.22 -38.86
C ARG A 210 7.28 -8.26 -39.90
N ILE A 211 6.78 -8.31 -41.14
CA ILE A 211 7.20 -7.41 -42.22
C ILE A 211 6.88 -5.95 -41.86
N ARG A 212 5.68 -5.69 -41.33
CA ARG A 212 5.24 -4.36 -40.91
C ARG A 212 6.13 -3.78 -39.81
N PHE A 213 6.39 -4.55 -38.75
CA PHE A 213 7.28 -4.11 -37.69
C PHE A 213 8.72 -3.96 -38.14
N GLY A 214 9.22 -4.83 -39.03
CA GLY A 214 10.54 -4.64 -39.65
C GLY A 214 10.66 -3.30 -40.37
N ARG A 215 9.64 -2.92 -41.16
CA ARG A 215 9.56 -1.61 -41.81
C ARG A 215 9.55 -0.47 -40.80
N VAL A 216 8.67 -0.51 -39.81
CA VAL A 216 8.55 0.54 -38.78
C VAL A 216 9.85 0.69 -37.98
N LEU A 217 10.49 -0.40 -37.57
CA LEU A 217 11.77 -0.35 -36.84
C LEU A 217 12.86 0.33 -37.69
N ALA A 218 12.93 0.01 -38.98
CA ALA A 218 13.87 0.64 -39.91
C ALA A 218 13.57 2.14 -40.11
N GLU A 219 12.30 2.51 -40.33
CA GLU A 219 11.84 3.91 -40.43
C GLU A 219 12.16 4.72 -39.17
N ARG A 220 12.18 4.07 -38.00
CA ARG A 220 12.55 4.67 -36.70
C ARG A 220 14.04 4.64 -36.38
N GLY A 221 14.88 4.18 -37.30
CA GLY A 221 16.34 4.10 -37.09
C GLY A 221 16.75 3.14 -35.98
N VAL A 222 15.96 2.09 -35.71
CA VAL A 222 16.30 1.06 -34.74
C VAL A 222 17.18 -0.01 -35.39
N HIS A 223 18.34 -0.28 -34.80
CA HIS A 223 19.25 -1.34 -35.24
C HIS A 223 18.77 -2.70 -34.73
N VAL A 224 18.27 -3.55 -35.62
CA VAL A 224 17.75 -4.88 -35.27
C VAL A 224 18.82 -5.95 -35.49
N HIS A 225 19.09 -6.74 -34.45
CA HIS A 225 20.07 -7.83 -34.45
C HIS A 225 19.35 -9.19 -34.29
N PRO A 226 18.81 -9.76 -35.38
CA PRO A 226 18.14 -11.06 -35.35
C PRO A 226 19.18 -12.20 -35.23
N GLY A 227 18.82 -13.29 -34.54
CA GLY A 227 19.74 -14.40 -34.26
C GLY A 227 20.79 -14.10 -33.19
N ALA A 228 21.01 -12.84 -32.84
CA ALA A 228 21.98 -12.41 -31.83
C ALA A 228 21.49 -12.72 -30.40
N ARG A 229 21.67 -13.97 -29.96
CA ARG A 229 21.40 -14.37 -28.57
C ARG A 229 22.44 -13.73 -27.65
N VAL A 230 22.01 -12.89 -26.71
CA VAL A 230 22.90 -12.28 -25.72
C VAL A 230 23.40 -13.34 -24.75
N ALA A 231 24.71 -13.37 -24.51
CA ALA A 231 25.40 -14.33 -23.66
C ALA A 231 26.09 -13.71 -22.44
N ARG A 232 26.47 -12.42 -22.51
CA ARG A 232 26.98 -11.66 -21.35
C ARG A 232 26.60 -10.18 -21.45
N VAL A 233 26.46 -9.53 -20.31
CA VAL A 233 26.25 -8.09 -20.18
C VAL A 233 27.34 -7.52 -19.27
N HIS A 234 28.00 -6.45 -19.68
CA HIS A 234 28.98 -5.72 -18.90
C HIS A 234 28.57 -4.26 -18.78
N THR A 235 29.22 -3.50 -17.91
CA THR A 235 29.12 -2.04 -17.90
C THR A 235 29.53 -1.48 -19.28
N GLY A 236 28.59 -0.85 -19.99
CA GLY A 236 28.85 -0.20 -21.28
C GLY A 236 28.91 -1.15 -22.50
N ARG A 237 28.73 -2.46 -22.33
CA ARG A 237 28.94 -3.45 -23.40
C ARG A 237 28.07 -4.69 -23.26
N LEU A 238 27.73 -5.30 -24.38
CA LEU A 238 26.97 -6.55 -24.48
C LEU A 238 27.64 -7.52 -25.46
N GLU A 239 27.66 -8.81 -25.12
CA GLU A 239 28.26 -9.87 -25.93
C GLU A 239 27.21 -10.91 -26.35
N THR A 240 27.26 -11.35 -27.61
CA THR A 240 26.38 -12.40 -28.14
C THR A 240 27.03 -13.78 -27.98
N ALA A 241 26.22 -14.83 -28.10
CA ALA A 241 26.67 -16.22 -28.06
C ALA A 241 27.62 -16.58 -29.20
N ASP A 242 27.56 -15.83 -30.32
CA ASP A 242 28.42 -16.01 -31.48
C ASP A 242 29.74 -15.23 -31.36
N GLY A 243 29.93 -14.48 -30.26
CA GLY A 243 31.16 -13.74 -29.96
C GLY A 243 31.17 -12.27 -30.39
N ASP A 244 30.07 -11.77 -30.98
CA ASP A 244 29.96 -10.36 -31.34
C ASP A 244 29.81 -9.47 -30.10
N SER A 245 30.41 -8.29 -30.13
CA SER A 245 30.36 -7.31 -29.04
C SER A 245 29.77 -5.99 -29.51
N PHE A 246 28.87 -5.43 -28.69
CA PHE A 246 28.16 -4.18 -28.95
C PHE A 246 28.32 -3.24 -27.76
N GLU A 247 28.74 -1.99 -27.99
CA GLU A 247 28.73 -0.99 -26.92
C GLU A 247 27.29 -0.50 -26.68
N VAL A 248 26.85 -0.55 -25.42
CA VAL A 248 25.51 -0.17 -24.98
C VAL A 248 25.60 0.51 -23.61
N ASP A 249 25.09 1.72 -23.50
CA ASP A 249 25.12 2.53 -22.26
C ASP A 249 24.00 2.16 -21.28
N GLU A 250 22.95 1.52 -21.79
CA GLU A 250 21.80 1.04 -21.03
C GLU A 250 21.28 -0.25 -21.66
N VAL A 251 20.97 -1.24 -20.83
CA VAL A 251 20.41 -2.52 -21.29
C VAL A 251 19.03 -2.74 -20.68
N VAL A 252 18.00 -2.75 -21.51
CA VAL A 252 16.61 -3.08 -21.11
C VAL A 252 16.35 -4.55 -21.41
N TRP A 253 16.00 -5.31 -20.39
CA TRP A 253 15.83 -6.76 -20.47
C TRP A 253 14.34 -7.15 -20.58
N ALA A 254 13.93 -7.57 -21.77
CA ALA A 254 12.55 -7.89 -22.16
C ALA A 254 12.36 -9.38 -22.55
N THR A 255 13.22 -10.27 -22.05
CA THR A 255 13.21 -11.71 -22.36
C THR A 255 12.17 -12.50 -21.55
N ALA A 256 12.18 -13.84 -21.71
CA ALA A 256 11.30 -14.74 -20.99
C ALA A 256 11.52 -14.64 -19.48
N ALA A 257 10.43 -14.54 -18.73
CA ALA A 257 10.45 -14.41 -17.28
C ALA A 257 10.27 -15.78 -16.59
N ALA A 258 10.78 -15.89 -15.37
CA ALA A 258 10.72 -17.09 -14.52
C ALA A 258 9.66 -16.92 -13.41
N PRO A 259 9.09 -18.01 -12.90
CA PRO A 259 8.25 -17.93 -11.70
C PRO A 259 9.10 -17.58 -10.47
N PRO A 260 8.54 -16.90 -9.46
CA PRO A 260 9.19 -16.78 -8.16
C PRO A 260 9.49 -18.17 -7.59
N PRO A 261 10.59 -18.36 -6.83
CA PRO A 261 11.01 -19.68 -6.35
C PRO A 261 10.18 -20.19 -5.18
N TRP A 262 9.66 -19.29 -4.33
CA TRP A 262 9.01 -19.68 -3.08
C TRP A 262 7.82 -20.63 -3.21
N PRO A 263 6.96 -20.60 -4.25
CA PRO A 263 5.85 -21.55 -4.36
C PRO A 263 6.32 -23.01 -4.41
N ALA A 264 7.41 -23.27 -5.15
CA ALA A 264 8.04 -24.59 -5.21
C ALA A 264 8.70 -24.97 -3.87
N VAL A 265 9.42 -24.02 -3.27
CA VAL A 265 10.08 -24.22 -1.95
C VAL A 265 9.06 -24.52 -0.85
N SER A 266 7.87 -23.90 -0.90
CA SER A 266 6.77 -24.19 0.00
C SER A 266 6.10 -25.55 -0.23
N GLY A 267 6.50 -26.31 -1.26
CA GLY A 267 5.98 -27.65 -1.54
C GLY A 267 4.83 -27.73 -2.55
N LEU A 268 4.48 -26.65 -3.26
CA LEU A 268 3.51 -26.75 -4.36
C LEU A 268 4.11 -27.49 -5.56
N ALA A 269 3.33 -28.35 -6.21
CA ALA A 269 3.73 -28.93 -7.49
C ALA A 269 3.93 -27.83 -8.53
N VAL A 270 5.00 -27.97 -9.31
CA VAL A 270 5.37 -27.07 -10.39
C VAL A 270 5.66 -27.85 -11.68
N ASP A 271 5.54 -27.18 -12.83
CA ASP A 271 5.96 -27.75 -14.11
C ASP A 271 7.50 -27.76 -14.24
N GLY A 272 8.02 -28.32 -15.34
CA GLY A 272 9.47 -28.38 -15.59
C GLY A 272 10.17 -27.03 -15.71
N ALA A 273 9.43 -25.91 -15.79
CA ALA A 273 9.96 -24.56 -15.79
C ALA A 273 9.72 -23.81 -14.46
N GLY A 274 9.19 -24.49 -13.44
CA GLY A 274 8.98 -23.98 -12.08
C GLY A 274 7.63 -23.26 -11.87
N PHE A 275 6.72 -23.24 -12.85
CA PHE A 275 5.42 -22.57 -12.70
C PHE A 275 4.44 -23.45 -11.93
N ILE A 276 3.57 -22.86 -11.10
CA ILE A 276 2.63 -23.61 -10.26
C ILE A 276 1.73 -24.48 -11.14
N ALA A 277 1.78 -25.79 -10.95
CA ALA A 277 1.04 -26.75 -11.74
C ALA A 277 -0.43 -26.79 -11.29
N VAL A 278 -1.33 -26.34 -12.16
CA VAL A 278 -2.77 -26.30 -11.91
C VAL A 278 -3.55 -27.11 -12.94
N ASP A 279 -4.70 -27.62 -12.51
CA ASP A 279 -5.65 -28.32 -13.38
C ASP A 279 -6.50 -27.35 -14.23
N ALA A 280 -7.41 -27.90 -15.03
CA ALA A 280 -8.36 -27.09 -15.81
C ALA A 280 -9.35 -26.28 -14.95
N THR A 281 -9.37 -26.43 -13.62
CA THR A 281 -10.18 -25.64 -12.68
C THR A 281 -9.39 -24.50 -12.03
N LEU A 282 -8.09 -24.39 -12.34
CA LEU A 282 -7.10 -23.48 -11.72
C LEU A 282 -6.71 -23.85 -10.28
N GLN A 283 -7.10 -25.04 -9.81
CA GLN A 283 -6.68 -25.56 -8.52
C GLN A 283 -5.29 -26.20 -8.65
N SER A 284 -4.46 -26.02 -7.63
CA SER A 284 -3.17 -26.70 -7.52
C SER A 284 -3.36 -28.21 -7.59
N THR A 285 -2.51 -28.87 -8.37
CA THR A 285 -2.53 -30.32 -8.52
C THR A 285 -2.03 -31.07 -7.29
N SER A 286 -1.31 -30.39 -6.38
CA SER A 286 -0.78 -30.99 -5.16
C SER A 286 -1.61 -30.70 -3.91
N HIS A 287 -2.33 -29.57 -3.86
CA HIS A 287 -2.99 -29.09 -2.64
C HIS A 287 -4.41 -28.57 -2.92
N PRO A 288 -5.46 -29.33 -2.51
CA PRO A 288 -6.84 -28.86 -2.57
C PRO A 288 -7.03 -27.56 -1.77
N GLY A 289 -7.86 -26.65 -2.28
CA GLY A 289 -8.10 -25.34 -1.67
C GLY A 289 -7.05 -24.27 -1.98
N VAL A 290 -5.94 -24.63 -2.64
CA VAL A 290 -4.94 -23.68 -3.16
C VAL A 290 -5.14 -23.52 -4.67
N PHE A 291 -5.27 -22.28 -5.13
CA PHE A 291 -5.45 -21.92 -6.53
C PHE A 291 -4.28 -21.07 -7.02
N ALA A 292 -4.01 -21.11 -8.33
CA ALA A 292 -3.09 -20.17 -8.96
C ALA A 292 -3.60 -19.76 -10.35
N ALA A 293 -3.35 -18.50 -10.71
CA ALA A 293 -3.74 -17.95 -11.99
C ALA A 293 -2.76 -16.87 -12.46
N GLY A 294 -2.95 -16.38 -13.67
CA GLY A 294 -2.03 -15.45 -14.30
C GLY A 294 -0.75 -16.13 -14.76
N ASP A 295 0.31 -15.33 -14.89
CA ASP A 295 1.58 -15.78 -15.48
C ASP A 295 2.33 -16.76 -14.56
N VAL A 296 2.03 -16.82 -13.26
CA VAL A 296 2.67 -17.73 -12.29
C VAL A 296 2.21 -19.18 -12.43
N ALA A 297 1.05 -19.41 -13.06
CA ALA A 297 0.41 -20.73 -13.13
C ALA A 297 0.63 -21.41 -14.49
N ALA A 298 0.79 -22.73 -14.48
CA ALA A 298 0.80 -23.61 -15.65
C ALA A 298 -0.44 -24.52 -15.63
N VAL A 299 -1.37 -24.28 -16.56
CA VAL A 299 -2.55 -25.14 -16.75
C VAL A 299 -2.10 -26.38 -17.53
N LEU A 300 -1.92 -27.51 -16.86
CA LEU A 300 -1.24 -28.68 -17.43
C LEU A 300 -1.95 -29.22 -18.69
N ASP A 301 -3.27 -29.30 -18.69
CA ASP A 301 -4.07 -29.77 -19.83
C ASP A 301 -4.01 -28.83 -21.04
N HIS A 302 -3.58 -27.58 -20.81
CA HIS A 302 -3.65 -26.50 -21.78
C HIS A 302 -2.38 -25.62 -21.71
N PRO A 303 -1.20 -26.13 -22.10
CA PRO A 303 0.04 -25.37 -22.06
C PRO A 303 -0.03 -24.16 -23.00
N ARG A 304 0.34 -22.98 -22.48
CA ARG A 304 0.29 -21.70 -23.20
C ARG A 304 1.49 -20.82 -22.83
N GLU A 305 1.83 -19.94 -23.77
CA GLU A 305 2.73 -18.82 -23.51
C GLU A 305 2.16 -17.93 -22.39
N LYS A 306 3.05 -17.39 -21.56
CA LYS A 306 2.69 -16.46 -20.50
C LYS A 306 2.39 -15.08 -21.11
N ALA A 307 1.10 -14.80 -21.28
CA ALA A 307 0.63 -13.55 -21.86
C ALA A 307 -0.58 -13.01 -21.08
N GLY A 308 -0.61 -11.68 -20.87
CA GLY A 308 -1.64 -11.02 -20.06
C GLY A 308 -3.09 -11.27 -20.55
N VAL A 309 -3.29 -11.56 -21.84
CA VAL A 309 -4.62 -11.93 -22.38
C VAL A 309 -5.16 -13.22 -21.76
N PHE A 310 -4.30 -14.19 -21.44
CA PHE A 310 -4.71 -15.43 -20.78
C PHE A 310 -4.97 -15.21 -19.29
N ALA A 311 -4.14 -14.42 -18.61
CA ALA A 311 -4.34 -14.02 -17.21
C ALA A 311 -5.71 -13.34 -17.02
N VAL A 312 -6.02 -12.32 -17.82
CA VAL A 312 -7.34 -11.62 -17.80
C VAL A 312 -8.51 -12.60 -18.01
N ARG A 313 -8.31 -13.67 -18.79
CA ARG A 313 -9.37 -14.65 -19.06
C ARG A 313 -9.53 -15.71 -17.98
N GLN A 314 -8.51 -15.93 -17.17
CA GLN A 314 -8.58 -16.81 -16.00
C GLN A 314 -9.38 -16.18 -14.85
N GLY A 315 -9.45 -14.85 -14.74
CA GLY A 315 -10.14 -14.19 -13.63
C GLY A 315 -11.63 -14.56 -13.45
N LYS A 316 -12.40 -14.71 -14.54
CA LYS A 316 -13.82 -15.13 -14.45
C LYS A 316 -13.99 -16.58 -13.96
N PRO A 317 -13.35 -17.61 -14.57
CA PRO A 317 -13.44 -18.97 -14.07
C PRO A 317 -12.85 -19.11 -12.67
N LEU A 318 -11.74 -18.42 -12.36
CA LEU A 318 -11.15 -18.40 -11.03
C LEU A 318 -12.17 -17.92 -9.98
N ALA A 319 -12.79 -16.75 -10.18
CA ALA A 319 -13.80 -16.24 -9.26
C ALA A 319 -14.98 -17.21 -9.03
N ALA A 320 -15.39 -17.93 -10.07
CA ALA A 320 -16.45 -18.91 -9.97
C ALA A 320 -16.02 -20.15 -9.16
N ASN A 321 -14.78 -20.60 -9.33
CA ASN A 321 -14.23 -21.76 -8.63
C ASN A 321 -13.82 -21.46 -7.19
N LEU A 322 -13.29 -20.26 -6.89
CA LEU A 322 -13.06 -19.82 -5.50
C LEU A 322 -14.37 -19.80 -4.71
N ARG A 323 -15.46 -19.26 -5.28
CA ARG A 323 -16.79 -19.32 -4.65
C ARG A 323 -17.26 -20.76 -4.46
N ARG A 324 -17.02 -21.66 -5.43
CA ARG A 324 -17.40 -23.07 -5.30
C ARG A 324 -16.63 -23.76 -4.19
N ALA A 325 -15.32 -23.56 -4.12
CA ALA A 325 -14.46 -24.10 -3.07
C ALA A 325 -14.92 -23.64 -1.69
N LEU A 326 -15.18 -22.34 -1.51
CA LEU A 326 -15.70 -21.78 -0.26
C LEU A 326 -17.04 -22.40 0.15
N LEU A 327 -17.90 -22.74 -0.81
CA LEU A 327 -19.22 -23.35 -0.59
C LEU A 327 -19.22 -24.88 -0.60
N GLY A 328 -18.06 -25.54 -0.65
CA GLY A 328 -17.97 -27.00 -0.74
C GLY A 328 -18.60 -27.61 -2.00
N LYS A 329 -18.70 -26.84 -3.10
CA LYS A 329 -19.30 -27.28 -4.37
C LYS A 329 -18.23 -27.79 -5.34
N THR A 330 -18.63 -28.71 -6.21
CA THR A 330 -17.77 -29.21 -7.29
C THR A 330 -17.26 -28.07 -8.18
N LEU A 331 -15.92 -28.06 -8.37
CA LEU A 331 -15.23 -27.11 -9.25
C LEU A 331 -15.61 -27.33 -10.71
N ARG A 332 -15.50 -26.28 -11.54
CA ARG A 332 -15.79 -26.36 -12.97
C ARG A 332 -14.53 -26.14 -13.81
N PRO A 333 -14.22 -27.05 -14.74
CA PRO A 333 -13.13 -26.82 -15.67
C PRO A 333 -13.46 -25.66 -16.61
N PHE A 334 -12.44 -24.89 -16.98
CA PHE A 334 -12.53 -23.88 -18.02
C PHE A 334 -11.61 -24.25 -19.19
N ARG A 335 -12.04 -23.91 -20.41
CA ARG A 335 -11.21 -24.08 -21.60
C ARG A 335 -10.67 -22.74 -22.06
N PRO A 336 -9.35 -22.50 -22.04
CA PRO A 336 -8.77 -21.28 -22.57
C PRO A 336 -8.94 -21.21 -24.09
N GLN A 337 -9.13 -20.00 -24.62
CA GLN A 337 -9.16 -19.80 -26.07
C GLN A 337 -7.83 -20.22 -26.73
N ARG A 338 -7.86 -20.65 -27.99
CA ARG A 338 -6.65 -21.04 -28.75
C ARG A 338 -5.98 -19.88 -29.48
N ARG A 339 -6.74 -18.87 -29.91
CA ARG A 339 -6.25 -17.74 -30.72
C ARG A 339 -6.77 -16.43 -30.14
N PHE A 340 -5.98 -15.37 -30.28
CA PHE A 340 -6.37 -14.02 -29.88
C PHE A 340 -5.92 -13.00 -30.92
N LEU A 341 -6.53 -11.81 -30.85
CA LEU A 341 -6.08 -10.65 -31.61
C LEU A 341 -5.01 -9.94 -30.80
N SER A 342 -3.82 -9.81 -31.36
CA SER A 342 -2.74 -8.98 -30.80
C SER A 342 -2.78 -7.61 -31.48
N LEU A 343 -2.79 -6.55 -30.67
CA LEU A 343 -2.71 -5.15 -31.11
C LEU A 343 -1.48 -4.55 -30.44
N VAL A 344 -0.43 -4.30 -31.22
CA VAL A 344 0.87 -3.84 -30.72
C VAL A 344 1.11 -2.42 -31.24
N SER A 345 1.34 -1.48 -30.33
CA SER A 345 1.56 -0.07 -30.62
C SER A 345 2.95 0.20 -31.21
N THR A 346 3.10 1.32 -31.91
CA THR A 346 4.38 1.83 -32.42
C THR A 346 4.83 3.11 -31.70
N GLY A 347 4.13 3.49 -30.63
CA GLY A 347 4.46 4.64 -29.78
C GLY A 347 3.78 5.96 -30.20
N ASP A 348 3.47 6.13 -31.49
CA ASP A 348 3.01 7.38 -32.13
C ASP A 348 1.53 7.38 -32.54
N ARG A 349 0.67 6.82 -31.68
CA ARG A 349 -0.75 6.61 -31.99
C ARG A 349 -1.00 5.79 -33.28
N TYR A 350 -0.08 4.89 -33.58
CA TYR A 350 -0.16 3.92 -34.65
C TYR A 350 0.04 2.51 -34.07
N ALA A 351 -0.50 1.48 -34.73
CA ALA A 351 -0.46 0.10 -34.24
C ALA A 351 -0.58 -0.91 -35.38
N VAL A 352 -0.13 -2.13 -35.10
CA VAL A 352 -0.27 -3.29 -35.98
C VAL A 352 -1.12 -4.35 -35.29
N ALA A 353 -2.11 -4.85 -36.02
CA ALA A 353 -2.96 -5.96 -35.63
C ALA A 353 -2.43 -7.28 -36.20
N SER A 354 -2.49 -8.35 -35.41
CA SER A 354 -2.09 -9.70 -35.80
C SER A 354 -3.09 -10.72 -35.26
N ARG A 355 -3.72 -11.52 -36.14
CA ARG A 355 -4.62 -12.61 -35.77
C ARG A 355 -4.60 -13.73 -36.81
N GLY A 356 -4.12 -14.91 -36.43
CA GLY A 356 -3.99 -16.03 -37.36
C GLY A 356 -3.14 -15.62 -38.57
N ARG A 357 -3.64 -15.78 -39.79
CA ARG A 357 -2.94 -15.38 -41.03
C ARG A 357 -3.13 -13.91 -41.42
N TRP A 358 -4.00 -13.17 -40.72
CA TRP A 358 -4.35 -11.78 -41.06
C TRP A 358 -3.57 -10.76 -40.23
N SER A 359 -3.17 -9.66 -40.88
CA SER A 359 -2.55 -8.50 -40.23
C SER A 359 -2.98 -7.20 -40.89
N ALA A 360 -3.18 -6.16 -40.09
CA ALA A 360 -3.47 -4.80 -40.56
C ALA A 360 -2.67 -3.77 -39.74
N GLU A 361 -2.53 -2.56 -40.25
CA GLU A 361 -1.84 -1.46 -39.57
C GLU A 361 -2.55 -0.13 -39.82
N GLY A 362 -2.35 0.84 -38.94
CA GLY A 362 -2.95 2.17 -39.09
C GLY A 362 -3.23 2.87 -37.77
N ALA A 363 -3.42 4.19 -37.84
CA ALA A 363 -3.95 4.97 -36.72
C ALA A 363 -5.36 4.50 -36.29
N TRP A 364 -6.15 3.94 -37.22
CA TRP A 364 -7.45 3.34 -36.88
C TRP A 364 -7.29 2.06 -36.03
N VAL A 365 -6.22 1.27 -36.24
CA VAL A 365 -5.89 0.09 -35.42
C VAL A 365 -5.50 0.54 -34.01
N TRP A 366 -4.75 1.63 -33.90
CA TRP A 366 -4.40 2.20 -32.60
C TRP A 366 -5.63 2.72 -31.85
N ARG A 367 -6.52 3.46 -32.52
CA ARG A 367 -7.80 3.90 -31.91
C ARG A 367 -8.64 2.72 -31.43
N TRP A 368 -8.63 1.61 -32.17
CA TRP A 368 -9.30 0.38 -31.74
C TRP A 368 -8.66 -0.23 -30.48
N LYS A 369 -7.32 -0.30 -30.43
CA LYS A 369 -6.56 -0.73 -29.25
C LYS A 369 -6.88 0.15 -28.04
N ASP A 370 -6.73 1.47 -28.19
CA ASP A 370 -6.99 2.45 -27.13
C ASP A 370 -8.41 2.33 -26.58
N TRP A 371 -9.41 2.16 -27.46
CA TRP A 371 -10.79 1.93 -27.04
C TRP A 371 -10.97 0.64 -26.24
N ILE A 372 -10.35 -0.48 -26.66
CA ILE A 372 -10.42 -1.77 -25.91
C ILE A 372 -9.79 -1.61 -24.54
N ASP A 373 -8.61 -1.01 -24.50
CA ASP A 373 -7.77 -0.90 -23.31
C ASP A 373 -8.39 0.07 -22.28
N ARG A 374 -8.82 1.27 -22.71
CA ARG A 374 -9.56 2.21 -21.85
C ARG A 374 -10.90 1.64 -21.38
N ARG A 375 -11.59 0.85 -22.22
CA ARG A 375 -12.82 0.15 -21.81
C ARG A 375 -12.54 -0.92 -20.76
N PHE A 376 -11.37 -1.55 -20.79
CA PHE A 376 -10.96 -2.48 -19.74
C PHE A 376 -10.66 -1.74 -18.44
N MET A 377 -9.84 -0.68 -18.48
CA MET A 377 -9.46 0.11 -17.30
C MET A 377 -10.65 0.77 -16.61
N ARG A 378 -11.61 1.32 -17.36
CA ARG A 378 -12.86 1.87 -16.81
C ARG A 378 -13.64 0.90 -15.94
N ARG A 379 -13.49 -0.43 -16.12
CA ARG A 379 -14.17 -1.41 -15.25
C ARG A 379 -13.68 -1.40 -13.81
N PHE A 380 -12.49 -0.86 -13.56
CA PHE A 380 -11.84 -0.80 -12.26
C PHE A 380 -11.70 0.63 -11.73
N ALA A 381 -11.78 1.64 -12.60
CA ALA A 381 -11.88 3.04 -12.21
C ALA A 381 -13.33 3.44 -11.89
N ASP A 382 -14.29 3.04 -12.74
CA ASP A 382 -15.71 3.38 -12.59
C ASP A 382 -16.43 2.24 -11.87
N LEU A 383 -16.15 2.09 -10.57
CA LEU A 383 -16.82 1.13 -9.71
C LEU A 383 -18.23 1.65 -9.38
N PRO A 384 -19.29 0.84 -9.56
CA PRO A 384 -20.64 1.29 -9.29
C PRO A 384 -20.78 1.65 -7.80
N GLU A 385 -21.32 2.83 -7.50
CA GLU A 385 -21.76 3.16 -6.14
C GLU A 385 -22.85 2.13 -5.77
N MET A 386 -22.61 1.38 -4.69
CA MET A 386 -23.63 0.47 -4.18
C MET A 386 -24.56 1.29 -3.29
N ASP A 387 -25.83 1.39 -3.65
CA ASP A 387 -26.85 1.97 -2.78
C ASP A 387 -26.87 1.20 -1.44
N SER A 388 -26.47 1.89 -0.39
CA SER A 388 -26.51 1.38 0.98
C SER A 388 -27.95 1.00 1.37
N GLU A 389 -28.95 1.73 0.86
CA GLU A 389 -30.38 1.46 1.06
C GLU A 389 -30.88 0.20 0.35
N THR A 390 -30.45 -0.09 -0.90
CA THR A 390 -30.89 -1.31 -1.60
C THR A 390 -30.20 -2.57 -1.09
N THR A 391 -29.07 -2.41 -0.38
CA THR A 391 -28.35 -3.52 0.27
C THR A 391 -29.01 -3.89 1.61
N ALA A 392 -29.57 -2.92 2.33
CA ALA A 392 -30.39 -3.15 3.52
C ALA A 392 -31.76 -3.79 3.19
N ALA A 393 -32.34 -3.49 2.02
CA ALA A 393 -33.64 -4.01 1.59
C ALA A 393 -33.64 -5.46 1.06
N ARG A 394 -32.46 -6.09 0.89
CA ARG A 394 -32.35 -7.50 0.43
C ARG A 394 -32.07 -8.41 1.62
N ARG A 395 -33.13 -9.08 2.12
CA ARG A 395 -33.17 -10.25 3.04
C ARG A 395 -32.06 -10.30 4.09
N GLU A 396 -32.42 -10.37 5.37
CA GLU A 396 -31.51 -10.65 6.50
C GLU A 396 -30.28 -11.42 6.04
N PRO A 397 -29.06 -10.88 6.24
CA PRO A 397 -27.88 -11.47 5.66
C PRO A 397 -27.67 -12.85 6.28
N ALA A 398 -28.15 -13.87 5.57
CA ALA A 398 -28.09 -15.25 6.02
C ALA A 398 -26.79 -15.88 5.54
N VAL A 399 -26.21 -16.72 6.39
CA VAL A 399 -25.05 -17.55 6.01
C VAL A 399 -25.42 -18.36 4.76
N PRO A 400 -24.66 -18.23 3.64
CA PRO A 400 -24.95 -18.99 2.43
C PRO A 400 -24.89 -20.51 2.67
N PRO A 401 -25.82 -21.31 2.10
CA PRO A 401 -25.79 -22.76 2.23
C PRO A 401 -24.47 -23.36 1.72
N GLY A 402 -23.86 -24.22 2.53
CA GLY A 402 -22.57 -24.88 2.25
C GLY A 402 -21.34 -24.11 2.72
N LEU A 403 -21.49 -22.92 3.30
CA LEU A 403 -20.36 -22.15 3.82
C LEU A 403 -19.85 -22.72 5.15
N ALA A 404 -20.75 -23.13 6.04
CA ALA A 404 -20.45 -23.81 7.29
C ALA A 404 -21.49 -24.91 7.55
N PRO A 405 -21.17 -25.92 8.37
CA PRO A 405 -22.14 -26.93 8.80
C PRO A 405 -23.34 -26.30 9.56
N PRO A 406 -24.55 -26.90 9.49
CA PRO A 406 -25.74 -26.36 10.16
C PRO A 406 -25.57 -26.12 11.66
N GLU A 407 -24.80 -26.97 12.35
CA GLU A 407 -24.49 -26.85 13.77
C GLU A 407 -23.71 -25.57 14.09
N VAL A 408 -22.69 -25.23 13.30
CA VAL A 408 -21.89 -24.00 13.46
C VAL A 408 -22.75 -22.75 13.23
N VAL A 409 -23.64 -22.80 12.24
CA VAL A 409 -24.59 -21.71 11.97
C VAL A 409 -25.55 -21.53 13.14
N ARG A 410 -26.02 -22.65 13.73
CA ARG A 410 -26.90 -22.63 14.90
C ARG A 410 -26.19 -22.07 16.13
N GLU A 411 -24.95 -22.48 16.41
CA GLU A 411 -24.15 -21.93 17.51
C GLU A 411 -23.97 -20.41 17.37
N LEU A 412 -23.63 -19.91 16.18
CA LEU A 412 -23.49 -18.47 15.94
C LEU A 412 -24.80 -17.69 16.12
N SER A 413 -25.94 -18.30 15.77
CA SER A 413 -27.25 -17.67 16.01
C SER A 413 -27.62 -17.60 17.50
N VAL A 414 -27.10 -18.50 18.34
CA VAL A 414 -27.25 -18.46 19.80
C VAL A 414 -26.28 -17.42 20.41
N VAL A 415 -25.09 -17.28 19.84
CA VAL A 415 -24.06 -16.27 20.24
C VAL A 415 -24.54 -14.82 20.04
N ALA A 416 -25.56 -14.58 19.20
CA ALA A 416 -26.14 -13.25 19.02
C ALA A 416 -26.85 -12.68 20.27
N MET A 417 -27.16 -13.51 21.28
CA MET A 417 -27.73 -13.07 22.57
C MET A 417 -26.70 -13.13 23.71
N ARG A 418 -25.64 -12.32 23.64
CA ARG A 418 -24.68 -12.18 24.76
C ARG A 418 -25.08 -11.11 25.75
N CYS A 419 -24.84 -11.39 27.04
CA CYS A 419 -25.06 -10.45 28.13
C CYS A 419 -24.11 -9.24 28.01
N GLY A 420 -24.60 -8.06 28.39
CA GLY A 420 -23.74 -6.90 28.66
C GLY A 420 -22.96 -7.05 29.97
N GLY A 421 -22.20 -6.01 30.34
CA GLY A 421 -21.38 -6.02 31.56
C GLY A 421 -20.22 -7.02 31.48
N CYS A 422 -19.83 -7.62 32.60
CA CYS A 422 -18.73 -8.61 32.62
C CYS A 422 -18.96 -9.83 31.71
N GLY A 423 -20.22 -10.11 31.35
CA GLY A 423 -20.58 -11.18 30.42
C GLY A 423 -20.19 -10.93 28.95
N SER A 424 -19.73 -9.72 28.61
CA SER A 424 -19.22 -9.42 27.26
C SER A 424 -17.74 -9.75 27.08
N LYS A 425 -17.06 -10.27 28.13
CA LYS A 425 -15.62 -10.59 28.06
C LYS A 425 -15.35 -11.69 27.04
N VAL A 426 -14.21 -11.59 26.36
CA VAL A 426 -13.68 -12.70 25.54
C VAL A 426 -13.41 -13.90 26.46
N GLY A 427 -13.70 -15.11 25.98
CA GLY A 427 -13.54 -16.34 26.76
C GLY A 427 -12.10 -16.57 27.24
N ALA A 428 -11.94 -17.02 28.49
CA ALA A 428 -10.64 -17.18 29.15
C ALA A 428 -9.67 -18.08 28.34
N THR A 429 -10.13 -19.24 27.88
CA THR A 429 -9.27 -20.19 27.15
C THR A 429 -8.73 -19.60 25.84
N LEU A 430 -9.53 -18.79 25.13
CA LEU A 430 -9.06 -18.08 23.93
C LEU A 430 -8.01 -17.04 24.33
N LEU A 431 -8.29 -16.24 25.35
CA LEU A 431 -7.41 -15.17 25.82
C LEU A 431 -6.05 -15.72 26.25
N ASP A 432 -6.03 -16.80 27.05
CA ASP A 432 -4.81 -17.45 27.52
C ASP A 432 -3.92 -17.91 26.36
N ARG A 433 -4.52 -18.49 25.31
CA ARG A 433 -3.78 -18.90 24.10
C ARG A 433 -3.19 -17.73 23.34
N VAL A 434 -3.85 -16.58 23.32
CA VAL A 434 -3.32 -15.38 22.65
C VAL A 434 -2.18 -14.80 23.48
N VAL A 435 -2.40 -14.60 24.78
CA VAL A 435 -1.40 -14.03 25.69
C VAL A 435 -0.12 -14.88 25.71
N ALA A 436 -0.24 -16.21 25.70
CA ALA A 436 0.92 -17.12 25.68
C ALA A 436 1.78 -17.03 24.40
N ARG A 437 1.26 -16.43 23.31
CA ARG A 437 2.00 -16.23 22.04
C ARG A 437 2.52 -14.82 21.86
N LEU A 438 2.14 -13.89 22.74
CA LEU A 438 2.69 -12.54 22.74
C LEU A 438 4.08 -12.56 23.37
N GLU A 439 4.96 -11.69 22.86
CA GLU A 439 6.32 -11.52 23.37
C GLU A 439 6.53 -10.08 23.87
N PRO A 440 5.84 -9.64 24.94
CA PRO A 440 6.07 -8.33 25.53
C PRO A 440 7.47 -8.23 26.13
N VAL A 441 8.09 -7.05 26.03
CA VAL A 441 9.38 -6.80 26.68
C VAL A 441 9.24 -6.98 28.19
N ARG A 442 10.15 -7.73 28.79
CA ARG A 442 10.23 -7.89 30.25
C ARG A 442 10.94 -6.69 30.86
N ARG A 443 10.44 -6.22 32.00
CA ARG A 443 11.07 -5.15 32.76
C ARG A 443 11.07 -5.49 34.25
N ASP A 444 12.19 -5.20 34.90
CA ASP A 444 12.38 -5.47 36.33
C ASP A 444 11.53 -4.57 37.23
N ASP A 445 11.06 -3.44 36.70
CA ASP A 445 10.17 -2.52 37.40
C ASP A 445 8.70 -2.94 37.34
N VAL A 446 8.35 -4.02 36.63
CA VAL A 446 7.00 -4.62 36.65
C VAL A 446 6.98 -5.75 37.68
N VAL A 447 6.27 -5.53 38.79
CA VAL A 447 6.14 -6.46 39.92
C VAL A 447 5.01 -7.48 39.67
N VAL A 448 3.87 -7.01 39.15
CA VAL A 448 2.72 -7.84 38.77
C VAL A 448 2.34 -7.47 37.35
N GLY A 449 2.30 -8.47 36.46
CA GLY A 449 2.10 -8.29 35.03
C GLY A 449 1.65 -9.58 34.35
N LEU A 450 1.91 -9.73 33.04
CA LEU A 450 1.40 -10.90 32.28
C LEU A 450 2.03 -12.24 32.66
N ASP A 451 3.27 -12.27 33.17
CA ASP A 451 3.95 -13.51 33.59
C ASP A 451 3.37 -14.08 34.92
N ALA A 452 2.75 -13.23 35.74
CA ALA A 452 2.07 -13.59 36.99
C ALA A 452 0.82 -12.72 37.16
N PRO A 453 -0.24 -12.98 36.35
CA PRO A 453 -1.40 -12.09 36.27
C PRO A 453 -2.24 -12.14 37.56
N ASP A 454 -2.70 -10.97 37.99
CA ASP A 454 -3.58 -10.73 39.13
C ASP A 454 -4.64 -9.67 38.76
N ASP A 455 -5.47 -9.22 39.70
CA ASP A 455 -6.57 -8.26 39.46
C ASP A 455 -6.08 -6.87 39.01
N ALA A 456 -4.80 -6.54 39.21
CA ALA A 456 -4.18 -5.31 38.76
C ALA A 456 -2.70 -5.50 38.43
N ALA A 457 -2.18 -4.68 37.51
CA ALA A 457 -0.74 -4.58 37.28
C ALA A 457 -0.09 -3.68 38.34
N VAL A 458 1.11 -4.06 38.79
CA VAL A 458 1.90 -3.32 39.77
C VAL A 458 3.26 -3.03 39.17
N ALA A 459 3.64 -1.75 39.14
CA ALA A 459 4.95 -1.31 38.67
C ALA A 459 5.61 -0.37 39.68
N SER A 460 6.91 -0.53 39.89
CA SER A 460 7.73 0.36 40.72
C SER A 460 8.11 1.60 39.91
N LEU A 461 8.07 2.78 40.54
CA LEU A 461 8.61 4.01 39.95
C LEU A 461 10.03 4.23 40.46
N PRO A 462 10.99 4.59 39.58
CA PRO A 462 12.33 4.93 40.03
C PRO A 462 12.30 6.11 41.03
N PRO A 463 13.11 6.08 42.10
CA PRO A 463 13.12 7.15 43.10
C PRO A 463 13.36 8.53 42.47
N GLY A 464 12.53 9.52 42.84
CA GLY A 464 12.65 10.90 42.37
C GLY A 464 12.05 11.19 40.99
N LYS A 465 11.55 10.18 40.26
CA LYS A 465 10.82 10.38 38.99
C LYS A 465 9.35 10.69 39.26
N LEU A 466 8.72 11.40 38.33
CA LEU A 466 7.26 11.58 38.29
C LEU A 466 6.62 10.53 37.39
N LEU A 467 5.41 10.11 37.75
CA LEU A 467 4.55 9.28 36.91
C LEU A 467 3.81 10.16 35.88
N VAL A 468 3.85 9.74 34.63
CA VAL A 468 3.07 10.33 33.54
C VAL A 468 2.14 9.25 33.00
N GLN A 469 0.85 9.55 32.87
CA GLN A 469 -0.15 8.61 32.39
C GLN A 469 -0.98 9.22 31.28
N SER A 470 -1.30 8.42 30.27
CA SER A 470 -2.29 8.76 29.25
C SER A 470 -3.17 7.55 28.93
N VAL A 471 -4.33 7.81 28.33
CA VAL A 471 -5.24 6.79 27.82
C VAL A 471 -5.93 7.31 26.57
N ASP A 472 -5.83 6.51 25.50
CA ASP A 472 -6.54 6.75 24.25
C ASP A 472 -7.12 5.45 23.73
N ALA A 473 -8.21 5.55 22.95
CA ALA A 473 -8.85 4.42 22.32
C ALA A 473 -9.50 4.80 20.99
N PHE A 474 -9.41 3.88 20.02
CA PHE A 474 -9.93 4.08 18.67
C PHE A 474 -10.78 2.91 18.25
N ARG A 475 -11.87 3.21 17.56
CA ARG A 475 -12.49 2.28 16.62
C ARG A 475 -11.53 2.07 15.44
N SER A 476 -11.47 0.84 14.92
CA SER A 476 -10.63 0.52 13.76
C SER A 476 -10.88 1.46 12.58
N MET A 477 -9.85 2.20 12.18
CA MET A 477 -9.88 3.09 11.01
C MET A 477 -9.37 2.43 9.72
N ILE A 478 -8.72 1.27 9.85
CA ILE A 478 -8.23 0.45 8.73
C ILE A 478 -8.61 -1.01 8.95
N ASP A 479 -8.58 -1.79 7.86
CA ASP A 479 -9.00 -3.19 7.87
C ASP A 479 -7.88 -4.19 8.24
N ASP A 480 -6.62 -3.74 8.37
CA ASP A 480 -5.48 -4.56 8.79
C ASP A 480 -5.28 -4.48 10.31
N PRO A 481 -5.63 -5.52 11.09
CA PRO A 481 -5.61 -5.45 12.56
C PRO A 481 -4.20 -5.27 13.12
N TRP A 482 -3.19 -5.85 12.47
CA TRP A 482 -1.81 -5.74 12.91
C TRP A 482 -1.29 -4.30 12.75
N LEU A 483 -1.55 -3.67 11.61
CA LEU A 483 -1.21 -2.26 11.41
C LEU A 483 -2.04 -1.34 12.32
N PHE A 484 -3.31 -1.66 12.53
CA PHE A 484 -4.16 -0.90 13.45
C PHE A 484 -3.60 -0.93 14.87
N GLY A 485 -3.18 -2.11 15.35
CA GLY A 485 -2.50 -2.27 16.63
C GLY A 485 -1.27 -1.38 16.78
N ARG A 486 -0.41 -1.35 15.74
CA ARG A 486 0.79 -0.50 15.71
C ARG A 486 0.45 1.00 15.73
N ILE A 487 -0.52 1.43 14.92
CA ILE A 487 -0.94 2.83 14.83
C ILE A 487 -1.50 3.30 16.18
N THR A 488 -2.39 2.51 16.79
CA THR A 488 -2.96 2.83 18.10
C THR A 488 -1.88 2.92 19.17
N ALA A 489 -0.93 1.99 19.21
CA ALA A 489 0.17 2.04 20.16
C ALA A 489 1.05 3.29 19.99
N ASN A 490 1.40 3.65 18.75
CA ASN A 490 2.13 4.89 18.47
C ASN A 490 1.34 6.13 18.90
N HIS A 491 0.03 6.14 18.69
CA HIS A 491 -0.83 7.24 19.13
C HIS A 491 -0.82 7.37 20.65
N CYS A 492 -1.10 6.30 21.39
CA CYS A 492 -1.19 6.34 22.84
C CYS A 492 0.16 6.75 23.49
N LEU A 493 1.29 6.31 22.91
CA LEU A 493 2.62 6.70 23.38
C LEU A 493 2.98 8.16 23.04
N SER A 494 2.28 8.78 22.09
CA SER A 494 2.58 10.13 21.60
C SER A 494 2.48 11.18 22.70
N ASP A 495 1.46 11.09 23.57
CA ASP A 495 1.32 11.98 24.72
C ASP A 495 2.53 11.95 25.66
N LEU A 496 3.03 10.74 25.95
CA LEU A 496 4.22 10.58 26.78
C LEU A 496 5.43 11.25 26.13
N TYR A 497 5.62 11.06 24.83
CA TYR A 497 6.71 11.69 24.09
C TYR A 497 6.56 13.22 24.00
N ALA A 498 5.34 13.74 23.83
CA ALA A 498 5.08 15.18 23.82
C ALA A 498 5.41 15.84 25.16
N MET A 499 5.24 15.11 26.27
CA MET A 499 5.68 15.53 27.61
C MET A 499 7.16 15.25 27.89
N GLY A 500 7.86 14.55 27.00
CA GLY A 500 9.27 14.18 27.13
C GLY A 500 9.53 12.95 28.02
N ALA A 501 8.48 12.21 28.39
CA ALA A 501 8.53 11.07 29.30
C ALA A 501 9.02 9.79 28.61
N GLU A 502 9.63 8.91 29.39
CA GLU A 502 10.08 7.59 28.96
C GLU A 502 8.99 6.56 29.28
N PRO A 503 8.43 5.85 28.27
CA PRO A 503 7.41 4.83 28.50
C PRO A 503 7.91 3.66 29.35
N CYS A 504 7.05 3.15 30.23
CA CYS A 504 7.33 2.05 31.16
C CYS A 504 6.39 0.87 30.94
N SER A 505 5.07 1.10 30.98
CA SER A 505 4.08 0.02 30.91
C SER A 505 2.81 0.45 30.16
N ALA A 506 2.03 -0.55 29.73
CA ALA A 506 0.73 -0.36 29.11
C ALA A 506 -0.30 -1.41 29.54
N LEU A 507 -1.55 -0.99 29.66
CA LEU A 507 -2.73 -1.84 29.81
C LEU A 507 -3.61 -1.72 28.56
N ALA A 508 -3.98 -2.84 27.96
CA ALA A 508 -4.82 -2.84 26.75
C ALA A 508 -6.31 -2.78 27.07
N ILE A 509 -7.09 -2.09 26.24
CA ILE A 509 -8.56 -2.10 26.25
C ILE A 509 -8.99 -2.49 24.84
N VAL A 510 -9.54 -3.70 24.70
CA VAL A 510 -9.80 -4.31 23.40
C VAL A 510 -11.27 -4.67 23.25
N THR A 511 -11.86 -4.34 22.11
CA THR A 511 -13.16 -4.90 21.69
C THR A 511 -13.01 -5.60 20.35
N ILE A 512 -13.52 -6.83 20.22
CA ILE A 512 -13.54 -7.58 18.95
C ILE A 512 -14.94 -8.06 18.56
N PRO A 513 -15.25 -8.16 17.25
CA PRO A 513 -16.46 -8.79 16.74
C PRO A 513 -16.71 -10.21 17.24
N HIS A 514 -17.98 -10.50 17.51
CA HIS A 514 -18.43 -11.87 17.74
C HIS A 514 -18.19 -12.73 16.49
N GLY A 515 -17.81 -13.99 16.72
CA GLY A 515 -17.71 -14.97 15.65
C GLY A 515 -17.19 -16.32 16.13
N LEU A 516 -16.63 -17.08 15.20
CA LEU A 516 -15.96 -18.34 15.55
C LEU A 516 -14.76 -18.04 16.44
N GLU A 517 -14.59 -18.83 17.50
CA GLU A 517 -13.48 -18.70 18.46
C GLU A 517 -12.13 -18.62 17.74
N SER A 518 -11.90 -19.49 16.74
CA SER A 518 -10.66 -19.49 15.95
C SER A 518 -10.41 -18.18 15.19
N LYS A 519 -11.48 -17.52 14.69
CA LYS A 519 -11.37 -16.29 13.92
C LYS A 519 -11.20 -15.07 14.81
N MET A 520 -11.78 -15.11 16.01
CA MET A 520 -11.60 -14.12 17.06
C MET A 520 -10.18 -14.18 17.64
N GLU A 521 -9.66 -15.38 17.86
CA GLU A 521 -8.30 -15.63 18.35
C GLU A 521 -7.25 -15.00 17.43
N ILE A 522 -7.31 -15.30 16.12
CA ILE A 522 -6.42 -14.70 15.11
C ILE A 522 -6.52 -13.18 15.11
N LEU A 523 -7.74 -12.63 15.18
CA LEU A 523 -7.96 -11.18 15.16
C LEU A 523 -7.34 -10.49 16.39
N LEU A 524 -7.53 -11.09 17.57
CA LEU A 524 -6.99 -10.58 18.82
C LEU A 524 -5.45 -10.66 18.85
N GLU A 525 -4.90 -11.78 18.38
CA GLU A 525 -3.46 -12.00 18.24
C GLU A 525 -2.82 -10.99 17.28
N ASP A 526 -3.37 -10.79 16.08
CA ASP A 526 -2.86 -9.81 15.11
C ASP A 526 -2.84 -8.40 15.72
N LEU A 527 -3.94 -8.01 16.37
CA LEU A 527 -4.10 -6.70 16.98
C LEU A 527 -3.10 -6.44 18.10
N LEU A 528 -2.99 -7.37 19.05
CA LEU A 528 -2.09 -7.24 20.20
C LEU A 528 -0.62 -7.39 19.79
N SER A 529 -0.30 -8.28 18.84
CA SER A 529 1.07 -8.40 18.32
C SER A 529 1.54 -7.12 17.64
N GLY A 530 0.64 -6.41 16.96
CA GLY A 530 0.92 -5.08 16.42
C GLY A 530 1.22 -4.06 17.52
N ALA A 531 0.37 -4.00 18.55
CA ALA A 531 0.58 -3.09 19.67
C ALA A 531 1.87 -3.39 20.44
N VAL A 532 2.12 -4.66 20.76
CA VAL A 532 3.31 -5.15 21.47
C VAL A 532 4.59 -4.80 20.70
N ALA A 533 4.62 -4.93 19.38
CA ALA A 533 5.79 -4.56 18.59
C ALA A 533 6.21 -3.09 18.82
N VAL A 534 5.24 -2.17 18.82
CA VAL A 534 5.50 -0.73 19.04
C VAL A 534 5.80 -0.42 20.51
N LEU A 535 5.13 -1.10 21.45
CA LEU A 535 5.42 -0.97 22.88
C LEU A 535 6.85 -1.43 23.19
N ASN A 536 7.29 -2.56 22.63
CA ASN A 536 8.63 -3.11 22.78
C ASN A 536 9.70 -2.21 22.18
N ASP A 537 9.51 -1.68 20.97
CA ASP A 537 10.37 -0.63 20.38
C ASP A 537 10.43 0.60 21.30
N GLY A 538 9.32 0.86 22.00
CA GLY A 538 9.17 1.86 23.01
C GLY A 538 9.84 1.53 24.37
N GLY A 539 10.31 0.30 24.57
CA GLY A 539 10.73 -0.19 25.88
C GLY A 539 9.60 -0.27 26.91
N ALA A 540 8.32 -0.15 26.53
CA ALA A 540 7.18 -0.29 27.42
C ALA A 540 6.67 -1.74 27.41
N ALA A 541 6.40 -2.30 28.59
CA ALA A 541 5.83 -3.64 28.71
C ALA A 541 4.29 -3.60 28.63
N LEU A 542 3.67 -4.49 27.85
CA LEU A 542 2.24 -4.78 28.01
C LEU A 542 2.09 -5.62 29.29
N VAL A 543 1.36 -5.10 30.28
CA VAL A 543 1.30 -5.71 31.64
C VAL A 543 -0.09 -6.23 32.03
N GLY A 544 -1.09 -6.06 31.17
CA GLY A 544 -2.46 -6.49 31.43
C GLY A 544 -3.46 -5.82 30.51
N GLY A 545 -4.75 -5.94 30.82
CA GLY A 545 -5.81 -5.28 30.06
C GLY A 545 -7.21 -5.83 30.26
N HIS A 546 -8.13 -5.32 29.45
CA HIS A 546 -9.52 -5.73 29.36
C HIS A 546 -9.87 -6.08 27.93
N THR A 547 -10.59 -7.19 27.74
CA THR A 547 -11.07 -7.66 26.44
C THR A 547 -12.57 -7.83 26.47
N SER A 548 -13.28 -7.19 25.55
CA SER A 548 -14.72 -7.32 25.36
C SER A 548 -15.05 -7.76 23.94
N GLU A 549 -16.27 -8.25 23.77
CA GLU A 549 -16.86 -8.51 22.48
C GLU A 549 -17.90 -7.43 22.14
N GLY A 550 -17.94 -7.01 20.88
CA GLY A 550 -18.84 -5.96 20.40
C GLY A 550 -18.89 -5.89 18.88
N ALA A 551 -19.72 -5.02 18.30
CA ALA A 551 -19.94 -5.02 16.84
C ALA A 551 -18.71 -4.62 16.02
N GLU A 552 -17.79 -3.84 16.60
CA GLU A 552 -16.68 -3.21 15.90
C GLU A 552 -15.38 -3.46 16.64
N VAL A 553 -14.28 -3.56 15.88
CA VAL A 553 -12.94 -3.67 16.45
C VAL A 553 -12.58 -2.33 17.09
N GLN A 554 -12.15 -2.37 18.35
CA GLN A 554 -11.61 -1.24 19.09
C GLN A 554 -10.33 -1.66 19.78
N LEU A 555 -9.36 -0.76 19.81
CA LEU A 555 -8.17 -0.87 20.63
C LEU A 555 -7.90 0.47 21.30
N GLY A 556 -7.60 0.43 22.58
CA GLY A 556 -7.01 1.52 23.32
C GLY A 556 -5.93 1.00 24.25
N LEU A 557 -5.03 1.89 24.66
CA LEU A 557 -4.02 1.60 25.66
C LEU A 557 -4.05 2.69 26.74
N SER A 558 -4.05 2.26 27.99
CA SER A 558 -3.58 3.14 29.07
C SER A 558 -2.08 2.94 29.19
N VAL A 559 -1.31 4.00 28.96
CA VAL A 559 0.15 3.98 28.98
C VAL A 559 0.67 4.76 30.19
N SER A 560 1.73 4.26 30.78
CA SER A 560 2.44 4.91 31.89
C SER A 560 3.91 5.07 31.55
N GLY A 561 4.47 6.20 31.92
CA GLY A 561 5.88 6.52 31.76
C GLY A 561 6.43 7.27 32.97
N SER A 562 7.74 7.50 32.95
CA SER A 562 8.44 8.22 33.99
C SER A 562 9.25 9.39 33.43
N ILE A 563 9.44 10.42 34.24
CA ILE A 563 10.20 11.60 33.83
C ILE A 563 10.88 12.29 35.02
N ASP A 564 12.03 12.92 34.77
CA ASP A 564 12.63 13.83 35.74
C ASP A 564 11.79 15.11 35.85
N PRO A 565 11.52 15.64 37.06
CA PRO A 565 10.70 16.83 37.25
C PRO A 565 11.11 18.03 36.38
N ASP A 566 12.42 18.23 36.18
CA ASP A 566 12.98 19.37 35.43
C ASP A 566 12.98 19.17 33.90
N ARG A 567 12.55 18.00 33.42
CA ARG A 567 12.58 17.64 31.98
C ARG A 567 11.20 17.60 31.32
N ILE A 568 10.15 17.94 32.08
CA ILE A 568 8.77 17.94 31.59
C ILE A 568 8.58 19.01 30.52
N LEU A 569 8.16 18.57 29.33
CA LEU A 569 7.64 19.45 28.30
C LEU A 569 6.14 19.69 28.56
N ARG A 570 5.72 20.93 28.39
CA ARG A 570 4.33 21.37 28.57
C ARG A 570 3.85 22.01 27.28
N LYS A 571 2.54 22.19 27.15
CA LYS A 571 1.95 23.01 26.08
C LYS A 571 2.27 24.51 26.26
N GLY A 572 2.50 24.95 27.50
CA GLY A 572 2.98 26.30 27.81
C GLY A 572 4.51 26.42 27.73
N GLY A 573 5.02 27.64 27.57
CA GLY A 573 6.45 27.94 27.58
C GLY A 573 7.01 28.48 26.26
N LEU A 574 6.15 28.72 25.27
CA LEU A 574 6.52 29.47 24.07
C LEU A 574 6.96 30.89 24.45
N ARG A 575 7.96 31.42 23.75
CA ARG A 575 8.40 32.81 23.87
C ARG A 575 8.40 33.51 22.52
N PRO A 576 8.19 34.84 22.48
CA PRO A 576 8.41 35.62 21.27
C PRO A 576 9.78 35.32 20.65
N GLY A 577 9.80 35.12 19.33
CA GLY A 577 11.00 34.72 18.58
C GLY A 577 11.20 33.20 18.44
N ASP A 578 10.53 32.36 19.24
CA ASP A 578 10.58 30.91 19.01
C ASP A 578 10.00 30.56 17.63
N ARG A 579 10.60 29.56 16.97
CA ARG A 579 10.14 29.00 15.71
C ARG A 579 9.25 27.79 15.97
N LEU A 580 8.14 27.71 15.24
CA LEU A 580 7.20 26.59 15.32
C LEU A 580 7.68 25.46 14.41
N VAL A 581 8.10 24.35 15.00
CA VAL A 581 8.55 23.15 14.29
C VAL A 581 7.44 22.10 14.31
N LEU A 582 7.03 21.65 13.12
CA LEU A 582 6.12 20.51 12.94
C LEU A 582 6.90 19.31 12.42
N THR A 583 6.83 18.17 13.11
CA THR A 583 7.73 17.03 12.83
C THR A 583 7.21 16.03 11.79
N LYS A 584 5.91 16.06 11.47
CA LYS A 584 5.27 15.18 10.48
C LYS A 584 4.23 15.95 9.66
N PRO A 585 3.93 15.52 8.43
CA PRO A 585 2.90 16.16 7.63
C PRO A 585 1.50 15.93 8.22
N ILE A 586 0.57 16.84 7.92
CA ILE A 586 -0.85 16.72 8.32
C ILE A 586 -1.75 16.31 7.13
N GLY A 587 -2.96 15.84 7.45
CA GLY A 587 -3.98 15.44 6.46
C GLY A 587 -4.49 14.00 6.62
N THR A 588 -4.17 13.33 7.74
CA THR A 588 -4.62 11.95 7.96
C THR A 588 -6.15 11.85 8.07
N GLY A 589 -6.82 12.85 8.66
CA GLY A 589 -8.27 12.85 8.85
C GLY A 589 -9.04 12.89 7.52
N THR A 590 -8.65 13.77 6.60
CA THR A 590 -9.28 13.86 5.27
C THR A 590 -8.99 12.61 4.42
N LEU A 591 -7.78 12.04 4.52
CA LEU A 591 -7.41 10.84 3.77
C LEU A 591 -8.16 9.60 4.27
N LEU A 592 -8.27 9.41 5.58
CA LEU A 592 -9.07 8.34 6.18
C LEU A 592 -10.56 8.50 5.85
N ALA A 593 -11.09 9.73 5.91
CA ALA A 593 -12.48 10.01 5.52
C ALA A 593 -12.74 9.68 4.04
N ALA A 594 -11.79 9.97 3.15
CA ALA A 594 -11.85 9.61 1.75
C ALA A 594 -11.76 8.09 1.53
N ASP A 595 -10.88 7.39 2.25
CA ASP A 595 -10.70 5.93 2.15
C ASP A 595 -11.94 5.16 2.63
N MET A 596 -12.53 5.57 3.76
CA MET A 596 -13.78 5.00 4.28
C MET A 596 -14.96 5.15 3.30
N ARG A 597 -14.87 6.10 2.37
CA ARG A 597 -15.87 6.33 1.30
C ARG A 597 -15.44 5.72 -0.05
N GLY A 598 -14.32 5.00 -0.10
CA GLY A 598 -13.76 4.41 -1.33
C GLY A 598 -13.28 5.45 -2.35
N LYS A 599 -12.98 6.68 -1.91
CA LYS A 599 -12.66 7.85 -2.77
C LYS A 599 -11.20 8.32 -2.64
N ALA A 600 -10.37 7.59 -1.90
CA ALA A 600 -8.92 7.80 -1.80
C ALA A 600 -8.14 6.85 -2.72
N LYS A 601 -6.96 7.28 -3.18
CA LYS A 601 -6.02 6.43 -3.91
C LYS A 601 -5.19 5.61 -2.91
N ALA A 602 -4.87 4.35 -3.22
CA ALA A 602 -4.13 3.50 -2.27
C ALA A 602 -2.76 4.08 -1.88
N ARG A 603 -2.06 4.76 -2.79
CA ARG A 603 -0.78 5.44 -2.47
C ARG A 603 -0.92 6.55 -1.43
N TRP A 604 -2.06 7.23 -1.38
CA TRP A 604 -2.29 8.29 -0.40
C TRP A 604 -2.51 7.69 0.98
N VAL A 605 -3.35 6.64 1.05
CA VAL A 605 -3.62 5.91 2.29
C VAL A 605 -2.35 5.23 2.80
N ASP A 606 -1.55 4.62 1.93
CA ASP A 606 -0.24 4.06 2.30
C ASP A 606 0.72 5.11 2.85
N GLY A 607 0.77 6.30 2.24
CA GLY A 607 1.55 7.43 2.74
C GLY A 607 1.10 7.87 4.14
N ALA A 608 -0.22 7.97 4.37
CA ALA A 608 -0.79 8.28 5.68
C ALA A 608 -0.47 7.19 6.71
N ILE A 609 -0.62 5.91 6.36
CA ILE A 609 -0.28 4.77 7.22
C ILE A 609 1.20 4.83 7.63
N ARG A 610 2.13 5.08 6.70
CA ARG A 610 3.55 5.21 7.02
C ARG A 610 3.83 6.37 7.98
N ALA A 611 3.17 7.51 7.80
CA ALA A 611 3.30 8.65 8.72
C ALA A 611 2.79 8.32 10.13
N MET A 612 1.67 7.59 10.23
CA MET A 612 1.10 7.12 11.51
C MET A 612 1.95 6.04 12.19
N LEU A 613 2.70 5.25 11.42
CA LEU A 613 3.60 4.21 11.93
C LEU A 613 4.95 4.76 12.42
N GLN A 614 5.33 5.97 12.03
CA GLN A 614 6.55 6.62 12.51
C GLN A 614 6.35 7.07 13.95
N SER A 615 7.15 6.58 14.90
CA SER A 615 7.05 6.98 16.31
C SER A 615 7.40 8.46 16.52
N ASN A 616 6.89 9.10 17.57
CA ASN A 616 7.29 10.47 17.98
C ASN A 616 8.48 10.48 18.96
N ARG A 617 9.00 9.31 19.37
CA ARG A 617 10.12 9.17 20.32
C ARG A 617 11.35 10.00 19.95
N ASP A 618 11.88 9.76 18.76
CA ASP A 618 13.14 10.36 18.32
C ASP A 618 12.95 11.84 17.98
N ALA A 619 11.77 12.20 17.45
CA ALA A 619 11.36 13.59 17.27
C ALA A 619 11.35 14.36 18.60
N ALA A 620 10.74 13.81 19.66
CA ALA A 620 10.73 14.44 20.98
C ALA A 620 12.14 14.62 21.53
N CYS A 621 13.01 13.62 21.36
CA CYS A 621 14.41 13.71 21.77
C CYS A 621 15.18 14.79 21.00
N ALA A 622 14.97 14.90 19.68
CA ALA A 622 15.60 15.90 18.84
C ALA A 622 15.14 17.33 19.17
N VAL A 623 13.83 17.54 19.32
CA VAL A 623 13.24 18.82 19.72
C VAL A 623 13.81 19.28 21.06
N ARG A 624 13.83 18.40 22.05
CA ARG A 624 14.39 18.71 23.37
C ARG A 624 15.88 19.04 23.31
N ALA A 625 16.67 18.28 22.54
CA ALA A 625 18.10 18.54 22.37
C ALA A 625 18.40 19.89 21.72
N CYS A 626 17.46 20.42 20.93
CA CYS A 626 17.55 21.74 20.32
C CYS A 626 16.95 22.86 21.19
N GLY A 627 16.63 22.58 22.45
CA GLY A 627 16.11 23.56 23.40
C GLY A 627 14.60 23.80 23.28
N GLY A 628 13.85 22.84 22.74
CA GLY A 628 12.38 22.90 22.67
C GLY A 628 11.77 23.14 24.05
N ARG A 629 10.94 24.19 24.17
CA ARG A 629 10.42 24.69 25.46
C ARG A 629 8.97 24.32 25.70
N SER A 630 8.22 24.25 24.61
CA SER A 630 6.83 23.85 24.59
C SER A 630 6.64 22.82 23.49
N CYS A 631 5.82 21.81 23.76
CA CYS A 631 5.54 20.73 22.83
C CYS A 631 4.12 20.19 23.07
N THR A 632 3.47 19.81 21.98
CA THR A 632 2.24 19.02 21.97
C THR A 632 2.30 18.06 20.80
N ASP A 633 1.59 16.95 20.87
CA ASP A 633 1.32 16.17 19.67
C ASP A 633 0.07 16.71 18.96
N VAL A 634 0.07 16.62 17.63
CA VAL A 634 -1.03 17.09 16.80
C VAL A 634 -1.96 15.92 16.54
N THR A 635 -3.14 15.95 17.17
CA THR A 635 -4.15 14.88 17.15
C THR A 635 -5.56 15.42 16.83
N GLY A 636 -6.57 15.14 17.66
CA GLY A 636 -8.00 15.31 17.35
C GLY A 636 -8.47 16.74 17.02
N PHE A 637 -7.79 17.78 17.53
CA PHE A 637 -8.16 19.18 17.26
C PHE A 637 -7.49 19.77 16.02
N GLY A 638 -6.65 18.99 15.33
CA GLY A 638 -5.84 19.46 14.21
C GLY A 638 -4.75 20.44 14.62
N LEU A 639 -3.96 20.90 13.64
CA LEU A 639 -2.82 21.78 13.87
C LEU A 639 -3.25 23.08 14.57
N LEU A 640 -4.33 23.70 14.08
CA LEU A 640 -4.78 24.97 14.63
C LEU A 640 -5.26 24.83 16.08
N GLY A 641 -6.02 23.77 16.39
CA GLY A 641 -6.56 23.61 17.74
C GLY A 641 -5.48 23.40 18.79
N HIS A 642 -4.48 22.58 18.47
CA HIS A 642 -3.31 22.38 19.32
C HIS A 642 -2.46 23.65 19.46
N LEU A 643 -2.29 24.42 18.38
CA LEU A 643 -1.60 25.72 18.45
C LEU A 643 -2.34 26.72 19.34
N VAL A 644 -3.69 26.78 19.27
CA VAL A 644 -4.50 27.64 20.16
C VAL A 644 -4.29 27.31 21.63
N GLU A 645 -4.16 26.02 21.98
CA GLU A 645 -3.87 25.61 23.35
C GLU A 645 -2.48 26.09 23.80
N MET A 646 -1.48 26.00 22.92
CA MET A 646 -0.11 26.41 23.22
C MET A 646 0.04 27.94 23.36
N THR A 647 -0.57 28.72 22.46
CA THR A 647 -0.56 30.19 22.52
C THR A 647 -1.27 30.69 23.78
N LYS A 648 -2.45 30.14 24.08
CA LYS A 648 -3.19 30.46 25.31
C LYS A 648 -2.41 30.11 26.57
N ALA A 649 -1.78 28.93 26.62
CA ALA A 649 -1.00 28.50 27.78
C ALA A 649 0.29 29.30 27.99
N SER A 650 0.77 29.99 26.95
CA SER A 650 2.01 30.78 27.00
C SER A 650 1.77 32.29 27.00
N ALA A 651 0.53 32.75 26.81
CA ALA A 651 0.18 34.16 26.62
C ALA A 651 1.04 34.84 25.54
N VAL A 652 1.06 34.24 24.35
CA VAL A 652 1.78 34.71 23.15
C VAL A 652 0.90 34.54 21.91
N ASP A 653 1.29 35.16 20.80
CA ASP A 653 0.65 34.97 19.51
C ASP A 653 1.53 34.12 18.58
N ALA A 654 0.95 33.65 17.47
CA ALA A 654 1.65 32.84 16.48
C ALA A 654 1.33 33.28 15.05
N CYS A 655 2.37 33.32 14.21
CA CYS A 655 2.26 33.50 12.78
C CYS A 655 2.60 32.17 12.09
N VAL A 656 1.67 31.61 11.33
CA VAL A 656 1.83 30.34 10.59
C VAL A 656 1.93 30.64 9.10
N ALA A 657 3.04 30.24 8.49
CA ALA A 657 3.21 30.27 7.04
C ALA A 657 2.57 29.04 6.41
N LEU A 658 1.42 29.19 5.76
CA LEU A 658 0.63 28.06 5.24
C LEU A 658 1.40 27.28 4.16
N ASP A 659 2.19 27.97 3.34
CA ASP A 659 3.09 27.38 2.34
C ASP A 659 4.19 26.50 2.94
N ALA A 660 4.56 26.73 4.20
CA ALA A 660 5.57 25.94 4.89
C ALA A 660 4.99 24.71 5.61
N VAL A 661 3.66 24.60 5.72
CA VAL A 661 3.02 23.46 6.39
C VAL A 661 3.12 22.22 5.50
N PRO A 662 3.78 21.14 5.95
CA PRO A 662 3.84 19.89 5.20
C PRO A 662 2.49 19.18 5.19
N PHE A 663 1.96 18.89 4.00
CA PHE A 663 0.73 18.13 3.80
C PHE A 663 1.00 16.74 3.24
N LEU A 664 0.21 15.75 3.66
CA LEU A 664 0.24 14.41 3.08
C LEU A 664 -0.25 14.44 1.63
N ALA A 665 0.39 13.63 0.79
CA ALA A 665 -0.02 13.49 -0.61
C ALA A 665 -1.50 13.10 -0.72
N GLY A 666 -2.26 13.88 -1.48
CA GLY A 666 -3.70 13.69 -1.67
C GLY A 666 -4.58 14.47 -0.69
N ALA A 667 -4.06 15.01 0.42
CA ALA A 667 -4.86 15.74 1.41
C ALA A 667 -5.53 16.98 0.83
N GLU A 668 -4.81 17.75 0.02
CA GLU A 668 -5.36 18.91 -0.69
C GLU A 668 -6.46 18.50 -1.68
N GLU A 669 -6.22 17.43 -2.45
CA GLU A 669 -7.19 16.93 -3.44
C GLU A 669 -8.47 16.41 -2.75
N THR A 670 -8.35 15.72 -1.62
CA THR A 670 -9.51 15.24 -0.86
C THR A 670 -10.26 16.38 -0.20
N ALA A 671 -9.56 17.36 0.39
CA ALA A 671 -10.18 18.53 1.00
C ALA A 671 -10.91 19.40 -0.04
N ALA A 672 -10.30 19.66 -1.20
CA ALA A 672 -10.92 20.40 -2.30
C ALA A 672 -12.20 19.71 -2.82
N ARG A 673 -12.28 18.38 -2.72
CA ARG A 673 -13.46 17.58 -3.05
C ARG A 673 -14.49 17.49 -1.91
N GLY A 674 -14.27 18.16 -0.79
CA GLY A 674 -15.16 18.11 0.39
C GLY A 674 -15.11 16.78 1.16
N LEU A 675 -14.08 15.96 0.94
CA LEU A 675 -13.88 14.67 1.65
C LEU A 675 -13.19 14.92 2.99
N LEU A 676 -13.87 15.62 3.90
CA LEU A 676 -13.36 15.99 5.21
C LEU A 676 -13.79 15.00 6.29
N SER A 677 -13.02 14.94 7.39
CA SER A 677 -13.36 14.19 8.60
C SER A 677 -14.65 14.71 9.25
N SER A 678 -15.39 13.84 9.94
CA SER A 678 -16.63 14.20 10.64
C SER A 678 -16.43 15.17 11.80
N LEU A 679 -15.22 15.22 12.40
CA LEU A 679 -14.86 16.15 13.47
C LEU A 679 -14.40 17.52 12.94
N GLN A 680 -13.97 17.58 11.67
CA GLN A 680 -13.42 18.80 11.07
C GLN A 680 -14.41 20.00 11.15
N PRO A 681 -15.72 19.86 10.87
CA PRO A 681 -16.66 20.98 10.98
C PRO A 681 -16.76 21.57 12.39
N GLN A 682 -16.51 20.76 13.42
CA GLN A 682 -16.49 21.23 14.81
C GLN A 682 -15.18 21.96 15.11
N ASN A 683 -14.05 21.47 14.58
CA ASN A 683 -12.76 22.13 14.66
C ASN A 683 -12.74 23.49 13.93
N VAL A 684 -13.47 23.66 12.83
CA VAL A 684 -13.60 24.95 12.11
C VAL A 684 -14.07 26.09 13.01
N ARG A 685 -14.78 25.81 14.12
CA ARG A 685 -15.16 26.84 15.10
C ARG A 685 -13.95 27.54 15.73
N LEU A 686 -12.78 26.91 15.71
CA LEU A 686 -11.51 27.45 16.19
C LEU A 686 -10.98 28.58 15.29
N ARG A 687 -11.55 28.79 14.08
CA ARG A 687 -11.21 29.92 13.21
C ARG A 687 -11.36 31.28 13.88
N ARG A 688 -12.16 31.37 14.96
CA ARG A 688 -12.29 32.58 15.79
C ARG A 688 -10.98 33.03 16.44
N ALA A 689 -9.99 32.13 16.52
CA ALA A 689 -8.66 32.43 17.01
C ALA A 689 -7.71 32.95 15.91
N VAL A 690 -8.18 33.02 14.66
CA VAL A 690 -7.41 33.50 13.51
C VAL A 690 -7.76 34.97 13.24
N ALA A 691 -6.75 35.84 13.12
CA ALA A 691 -6.92 37.28 12.94
C ALA A 691 -7.36 37.65 11.52
N ASN A 692 -6.87 36.92 10.51
CA ASN A 692 -7.06 37.22 9.09
C ASN A 692 -7.82 36.12 8.33
N VAL A 693 -8.98 35.72 8.86
CA VAL A 693 -9.80 34.60 8.35
C VAL A 693 -10.15 34.75 6.87
N GLU A 694 -10.46 35.96 6.41
CA GLU A 694 -10.87 36.23 5.03
C GLU A 694 -9.74 35.95 4.04
N THR A 695 -8.53 36.42 4.35
CA THR A 695 -7.34 36.21 3.51
C THR A 695 -6.89 34.75 3.59
N ALA A 696 -6.76 34.20 4.79
CA ALA A 696 -6.32 32.82 4.99
C ALA A 696 -7.31 31.81 4.37
N GLY A 697 -8.61 32.09 4.48
CA GLY A 697 -9.67 31.23 3.94
C GLY A 697 -9.75 31.18 2.42
N ALA A 698 -9.06 32.07 1.69
CA ALA A 698 -8.95 32.00 0.24
C ALA A 698 -8.01 30.88 -0.23
N ASP A 699 -7.11 30.39 0.64
CA ASP A 699 -6.20 29.30 0.32
C ASP A 699 -6.92 27.94 0.43
N PRO A 700 -6.84 27.06 -0.59
CA PRO A 700 -7.49 25.75 -0.58
C PRO A 700 -6.97 24.81 0.51
N ARG A 701 -5.79 25.07 1.09
CA ARG A 701 -5.19 24.27 2.17
C ARG A 701 -5.66 24.70 3.55
N TYR A 702 -6.24 25.90 3.70
CA TYR A 702 -6.72 26.40 4.99
C TYR A 702 -7.64 25.42 5.76
N PRO A 703 -8.59 24.70 5.11
CA PRO A 703 -9.42 23.71 5.79
C PRO A 703 -8.64 22.57 6.45
N LEU A 704 -7.43 22.26 5.97
CA LEU A 704 -6.58 21.19 6.50
C LEU A 704 -5.95 21.53 7.86
N LEU A 705 -5.84 22.82 8.21
CA LEU A 705 -5.37 23.23 9.54
C LEU A 705 -6.31 22.75 10.67
N PHE A 706 -7.57 22.48 10.33
CA PHE A 706 -8.61 22.00 11.22
C PHE A 706 -8.81 20.47 11.14
N ASP A 707 -8.09 19.80 10.25
CA ASP A 707 -8.22 18.36 10.04
C ASP A 707 -7.71 17.60 11.27
N PRO A 708 -8.53 16.75 11.91
CA PRO A 708 -8.06 15.91 13.01
C PRO A 708 -6.99 14.94 12.52
N GLN A 709 -5.94 14.77 13.32
CA GLN A 709 -4.85 13.86 13.00
C GLN A 709 -4.94 12.58 13.85
N THR A 710 -4.65 11.45 13.22
CA THR A 710 -4.39 10.18 13.93
C THR A 710 -2.87 9.98 13.96
N ALA A 711 -2.29 9.73 15.15
CA ALA A 711 -0.85 9.51 15.33
C ALA A 711 0.02 10.56 14.61
N GLY A 712 -0.37 11.83 14.75
CA GLY A 712 0.28 12.94 14.07
C GLY A 712 1.68 13.23 14.59
N GLY A 713 2.29 14.30 14.07
CA GLY A 713 3.60 14.77 14.52
C GLY A 713 3.52 15.55 15.83
N LEU A 714 4.68 16.00 16.27
CA LEU A 714 4.81 16.98 17.35
C LEU A 714 4.80 18.39 16.75
N LEU A 715 4.16 19.31 17.45
CA LEU A 715 4.30 20.75 17.26
C LEU A 715 5.08 21.30 18.45
N ALA A 716 6.21 21.95 18.20
CA ALA A 716 7.09 22.46 19.24
C ALA A 716 7.59 23.88 18.97
N GLY A 717 7.78 24.65 20.02
CA GLY A 717 8.50 25.92 19.99
C GLY A 717 9.99 25.71 20.26
N VAL A 718 10.84 26.09 19.31
CA VAL A 718 12.30 25.95 19.37
C VAL A 718 12.94 27.33 19.19
N PRO A 719 14.00 27.68 19.95
CA PRO A 719 14.73 28.94 19.76
C PRO A 719 15.18 29.13 18.30
N GLU A 720 15.09 30.35 17.79
CA GLU A 720 15.38 30.69 16.39
C GLU A 720 16.78 30.23 15.94
N ASP A 721 17.80 30.44 16.78
CA ASP A 721 19.20 30.06 16.51
C ASP A 721 19.42 28.54 16.41
N ARG A 722 18.45 27.74 16.90
CA ARG A 722 18.50 26.27 16.91
C ARG A 722 17.53 25.60 15.94
N ALA A 723 16.60 26.35 15.37
CA ALA A 723 15.54 25.80 14.52
C ALA A 723 16.09 25.02 13.31
N ALA A 724 17.08 25.57 12.59
CA ALA A 724 17.70 24.90 11.44
C ALA A 724 18.38 23.57 11.83
N ALA A 725 19.18 23.58 12.90
CA ALA A 725 19.83 22.37 13.41
C ALA A 725 18.82 21.31 13.88
N CYS A 726 17.67 21.73 14.40
CA CYS A 726 16.56 20.84 14.75
C CYS A 726 15.99 20.13 13.51
N ILE A 727 15.74 20.87 12.43
CA ILE A 727 15.26 20.30 11.16
C ILE A 727 16.28 19.32 10.58
N ASP A 728 17.56 19.69 10.52
CA ASP A 728 18.61 18.80 10.01
C ASP A 728 18.68 17.49 10.81
N ARG A 729 18.57 17.58 12.14
CA ARG A 729 18.55 16.41 13.02
C ARG A 729 17.31 15.54 12.80
N LEU A 730 16.14 16.15 12.67
CA LEU A 730 14.88 15.45 12.40
C LEU A 730 14.94 14.73 11.03
N HIS A 731 15.46 15.39 10.00
CA HIS A 731 15.63 14.79 8.68
C HIS A 731 16.62 13.61 8.71
N ALA A 732 17.73 13.73 9.44
CA ALA A 732 18.69 12.65 9.64
C ALA A 732 18.08 11.44 10.37
N LEU A 733 17.09 11.66 11.23
CA LEU A 733 16.31 10.62 11.92
C LEU A 733 15.14 10.08 11.08
N GLY A 734 14.99 10.53 9.83
CA GLY A 734 13.97 10.06 8.90
C GLY A 734 12.64 10.82 8.94
N TYR A 735 12.53 11.91 9.69
CA TYR A 735 11.37 12.81 9.66
C TYR A 735 11.50 13.80 8.49
N THR A 736 11.53 13.30 7.26
CA THR A 736 11.88 14.07 6.04
C THR A 736 10.93 15.23 5.70
N HIS A 737 9.76 15.28 6.35
CA HIS A 737 8.76 16.33 6.18
C HIS A 737 8.79 17.34 7.33
N ALA A 738 9.69 17.19 8.31
CA ALA A 738 9.79 18.14 9.40
C ALA A 738 10.11 19.53 8.86
N ALA A 739 9.38 20.54 9.31
CA ALA A 739 9.50 21.91 8.80
C ALA A 739 9.29 22.94 9.91
N VAL A 740 9.93 24.10 9.74
CA VAL A 740 9.54 25.31 10.47
C VAL A 740 8.33 25.90 9.76
N ILE A 741 7.18 25.91 10.43
CA ILE A 741 5.90 26.32 9.86
C ILE A 741 5.49 27.75 10.24
N GLY A 742 6.29 28.43 11.06
CA GLY A 742 5.90 29.73 11.60
C GLY A 742 6.80 30.22 12.73
N ALA A 743 6.36 31.28 13.38
CA ALA A 743 7.05 31.91 14.50
C ALA A 743 6.07 32.37 15.57
N VAL A 744 6.56 32.46 16.80
CA VAL A 744 5.84 33.01 17.95
C VAL A 744 6.11 34.52 18.02
N ALA A 745 5.05 35.29 18.22
CA ALA A 745 5.08 36.74 18.34
C ALA A 745 4.71 37.19 19.77
N GLU A 746 4.95 38.45 20.08
CA GLU A 746 4.39 39.07 21.28
C GLU A 746 2.86 39.04 21.23
N ARG A 747 2.25 38.97 22.42
CA ARG A 747 0.81 38.91 22.58
C ARG A 747 0.19 40.25 22.24
N ASP A 748 -0.75 40.26 21.30
CA ASP A 748 -1.71 41.33 21.09
C ASP A 748 -3.05 40.95 21.73
N ASP A 749 -3.46 41.72 22.74
CA ASP A 749 -4.72 41.46 23.45
C ASP A 749 -5.96 41.97 22.68
N ASP A 750 -5.76 42.82 21.66
CA ASP A 750 -6.82 43.35 20.82
C ASP A 750 -7.08 42.49 19.57
N ALA A 751 -6.26 41.47 19.33
CA ALA A 751 -6.36 40.58 18.16
C ALA A 751 -6.48 39.09 18.54
N PRO A 752 -7.09 38.27 17.66
CA PRO A 752 -7.00 36.81 17.79
C PRO A 752 -5.55 36.32 17.71
N PRO A 753 -5.16 35.30 18.50
CA PRO A 753 -3.75 34.93 18.72
C PRO A 753 -3.01 34.35 17.53
N ILE A 754 -3.68 34.06 16.41
CA ILE A 754 -3.08 33.36 15.28
C ILE A 754 -3.25 34.17 14.01
N THR A 755 -2.15 34.43 13.31
CA THR A 755 -2.15 34.96 11.94
C THR A 755 -1.66 33.88 10.98
N ILE A 756 -2.30 33.74 9.83
CA ILE A 756 -1.91 32.76 8.80
C ILE A 756 -1.49 33.50 7.54
N THR A 757 -0.23 33.34 7.12
CA THR A 757 0.37 34.03 5.97
C THR A 757 0.62 33.11 4.80
#